data_AF-A0A818YHV6-F1
#
_entry.id   AF-A0A818YHV6-F1
#
_cell.length_a   1.000
_cell.length_b   1.000
_cell.length_c   1.000
_cell.angle_alpha   90.00
_cell.angle_beta   90.00
_cell.angle_gamma   90.00
#
_symmetry.space_group_name_H-M   'P 1'
#
loop_
_entity.id
_entity.type
_entity.pdbx_description
1 polymer ?
#
loop_
_entity_poly.entity_id
_entity_poly.type
_entity_poly.pdbx_seq_one_letter_code
_entity_poly.pdbx_strand_id
1 'polypeptide(L)'
;MLLARMGSKATRPIPDGNISSANNEIDLQYLLEDANCIRSVPVDAKHFNDDDYELLKKWSLHLCSPESARTSTELDPTFNTLIDEPMDARTLVNELVQNHTLKVYVIDSLKRYHSLMDIIHTLATFDELQDTEFPQQHRKTIESFHAIINKITKSVLLTTTIDSMSYESQRYFGNFIKKNDLPVPFAYYMWNKKNNILEYKINFNLLAEIMCLTNDHYILQVGSESAIGMGKTSLLHYIFPDKRVEALNTDGKSTRRHGCIDVIFSSQATNQKNESYIIFDTHGTINGLNEHIIRSIQANCALQILYVTAKDLESNFLNSMMNYSRQIQEKPTIIVIFDSDYDDTGNQKEKITGGFQSKYHDWKCVKWITAPCAQIWYQMDYDKKNNDMKRSQRLLRSFKAITESMDKEMQQSAICTSIFSIQCVYLTVQNLENFNPSINHYFEIQNDTEGLLSLEEAGSIFDNQMVTMAMLSSHLVLINHKGEFTSNLKDLIGMSFYAKLQICSPIKPKLLFVLRDQADLTSKATFFRQSAQLKEQLQNDSKFLKTSIDEELDISNENVYLLPNAFSHDVNPISNIPQCWRNQTFPKEIITLRDIIFNNIKSTTKTQKFQFVKNLSTHITVALPDPQTPKNEPAYADLTHLYGKISSNWEAIDKLGSKLLQCKTLFELSIMNELQAIANQIIKTKNVHVYRDGENIINQTLLKFSSNNFIDKDRDRIVEEFNHQLSLIIKRAIEQAQSNFDDKTERSCYLSEIKSKVSKSIESPIHSVKHLLKEIFEERLHDLLRRARINDAQKQLLDSVQKTFDQNKSLKLDDFKDRLENEFQSIIEKVRNDLQSSFETAPMIAEKILKFYNTQLRCKQAETTRENIYNLLYSLDKVQYEQHIQIFIECLSPVREKQNGKVEPKSGGLWKTIKSWFTGSSDKDIDLAWRVFKDNVKWFLDKKNDNKNKKLFAEIWRAVLPKFEEELSTFISNKKSISSDPTTVQNLFQFIENAMNSQSIMNASGRIAKHILCADLAVIGLDIIIKKAIDMEQANYE
;
A
#
# COMPACT_ATOMS: atom_id res chain seq x y z
N MET A 1 6.14 33.95 -27.55
CA MET A 1 6.24 35.03 -28.56
C MET A 1 6.84 36.26 -27.88
N LEU A 2 7.99 36.72 -28.39
CA LEU A 2 8.72 37.97 -28.13
C LEU A 2 9.42 38.22 -26.77
N LEU A 3 10.72 37.88 -26.80
CA LEU A 3 11.85 38.34 -26.00
C LEU A 3 12.24 39.82 -26.26
N ALA A 4 13.09 40.35 -25.36
CA ALA A 4 14.17 41.34 -25.58
C ALA A 4 13.79 42.84 -25.45
N ARG A 5 14.65 43.81 -25.09
CA ARG A 5 16.03 43.94 -24.53
C ARG A 5 16.30 45.46 -24.32
N MET A 6 17.16 45.79 -23.35
CA MET A 6 18.11 46.96 -23.25
C MET A 6 17.51 48.39 -23.25
N GLY A 7 17.92 49.40 -22.46
CA GLY A 7 19.20 49.81 -21.85
C GLY A 7 19.45 51.27 -22.30
N SER A 8 19.51 52.32 -21.46
CA SER A 8 20.73 52.87 -20.85
C SER A 8 20.53 54.37 -20.45
N LYS A 9 21.20 54.80 -19.35
CA LYS A 9 21.76 56.15 -18.97
C LYS A 9 20.85 57.41 -19.08
N ALA A 10 20.73 58.34 -18.12
CA ALA A 10 21.76 59.01 -17.33
C ALA A 10 21.21 59.90 -16.16
N THR A 11 22.05 60.05 -15.11
CA THR A 11 22.36 61.24 -14.25
C THR A 11 21.42 61.78 -13.13
N ARG A 12 21.84 61.52 -11.86
CA ARG A 12 22.09 62.35 -10.62
C ARG A 12 21.33 63.69 -10.38
N PRO A 13 21.20 64.22 -9.11
CA PRO A 13 21.95 63.90 -7.87
C PRO A 13 21.13 63.73 -6.55
N ILE A 14 21.89 63.37 -5.51
CA ILE A 14 21.63 63.20 -4.06
C ILE A 14 21.34 64.57 -3.36
N PRO A 15 20.79 64.64 -2.12
CA PRO A 15 21.57 64.49 -0.87
C PRO A 15 20.84 63.71 0.26
N ASP A 16 21.50 62.68 0.80
CA ASP A 16 22.11 62.60 2.14
C ASP A 16 21.15 62.45 3.32
N GLY A 17 21.20 61.26 3.92
CA GLY A 17 20.55 60.91 5.17
C GLY A 17 20.96 59.50 5.61
N ASN A 18 22.15 59.38 6.19
CA ASN A 18 22.67 58.17 6.85
C ASN A 18 21.71 57.70 7.95
N ILE A 19 21.29 56.42 7.92
CA ILE A 19 21.18 55.51 9.07
C ILE A 19 21.28 54.07 8.52
N SER A 20 22.06 53.25 9.22
CA SER A 20 22.56 51.92 8.87
C SER A 20 21.50 50.88 8.48
N SER A 21 21.60 50.34 7.26
CA SER A 21 21.00 49.07 6.87
C SER A 21 22.02 47.94 7.02
N ALA A 22 21.81 47.07 8.01
CA ALA A 22 22.33 45.70 7.93
C ALA A 22 21.53 45.00 6.84
N ASN A 23 22.18 44.74 5.70
CA ASN A 23 21.61 44.03 4.56
C ASN A 23 21.25 42.60 4.97
N ASN A 24 19.95 42.32 5.04
CA ASN A 24 19.40 40.97 4.92
C ASN A 24 18.64 40.90 3.59
N GLU A 25 19.37 41.03 2.48
CA GLU A 25 18.98 40.37 1.23
C GLU A 25 19.38 38.90 1.40
N ILE A 26 18.47 38.09 1.94
CA ILE A 26 18.58 36.64 1.84
C ILE A 26 18.07 36.30 0.44
N ASP A 27 19.02 35.94 -0.42
CA ASP A 27 18.82 35.49 -1.79
C ASP A 27 17.75 34.40 -1.86
N LEU A 28 16.63 34.69 -2.53
CA LEU A 28 15.61 33.71 -2.91
C LEU A 28 16.18 32.59 -3.80
N GLN A 29 17.36 32.82 -4.38
CA GLN A 29 18.12 31.86 -5.17
C GLN A 29 18.74 30.74 -4.29
N TYR A 30 19.09 31.05 -3.03
CA TYR A 30 19.68 30.08 -2.09
C TYR A 30 18.69 28.99 -1.64
N LEU A 31 17.38 29.29 -1.60
CA LEU A 31 16.35 28.36 -1.12
C LEU A 31 15.84 27.38 -2.20
N LEU A 32 15.88 27.77 -3.48
CA LEU A 32 15.61 26.86 -4.61
C LEU A 32 16.82 25.95 -4.90
N GLU A 33 18.03 26.38 -4.55
CA GLU A 33 19.25 25.56 -4.56
C GLU A 33 19.26 24.50 -3.44
N ASP A 34 18.65 24.78 -2.28
CA ASP A 34 18.56 23.81 -1.17
C ASP A 34 17.57 22.66 -1.45
N ALA A 35 16.52 22.89 -2.24
CA ALA A 35 15.59 21.83 -2.66
C ALA A 35 16.18 20.97 -3.80
N ASN A 36 17.03 21.54 -4.66
CA ASN A 36 17.69 20.88 -5.78
C ASN A 36 19.18 20.71 -5.48
N CYS A 37 19.52 19.89 -4.49
CA CYS A 37 20.88 19.80 -3.96
C CYS A 37 21.90 19.26 -4.98
N ILE A 38 22.43 20.16 -5.80
CA ILE A 38 23.83 20.14 -6.24
C ILE A 38 24.58 21.07 -5.28
N ARG A 39 25.15 20.50 -4.21
CA ARG A 39 26.10 21.25 -3.37
C ARG A 39 27.51 21.04 -3.89
N SER A 40 28.23 22.13 -4.15
CA SER A 40 29.64 22.11 -4.51
C SER A 40 30.50 22.56 -3.34
N VAL A 41 31.57 21.82 -3.05
CA VAL A 41 32.60 22.22 -2.08
C VAL A 41 33.90 22.49 -2.83
N PRO A 42 34.51 23.70 -2.71
CA PRO A 42 35.85 23.97 -3.23
C PRO A 42 36.88 23.01 -2.65
N VAL A 43 37.78 22.50 -3.49
CA VAL A 43 38.83 21.53 -3.09
C VAL A 43 40.22 22.18 -3.22
N ASP A 44 41.09 21.99 -2.23
CA ASP A 44 42.50 22.38 -2.33
C ASP A 44 43.19 21.50 -3.40
N ALA A 45 43.84 22.13 -4.37
CA ALA A 45 44.45 21.46 -5.53
C ALA A 45 45.55 20.44 -5.12
N LYS A 46 46.09 20.53 -3.90
CA LYS A 46 47.12 19.62 -3.36
C LYS A 46 46.74 18.15 -3.35
N HIS A 47 45.46 17.81 -3.47
CA HIS A 47 44.99 16.42 -3.51
C HIS A 47 45.05 15.78 -4.90
N PHE A 48 45.37 16.54 -5.95
CA PHE A 48 45.48 16.05 -7.32
C PHE A 48 46.91 16.23 -7.86
N ASN A 49 47.34 15.32 -8.74
CA ASN A 49 48.54 15.56 -9.55
C ASN A 49 48.26 16.71 -10.54
N ASP A 50 49.24 17.57 -10.80
CA ASP A 50 49.14 18.75 -11.68
C ASP A 50 48.57 18.39 -13.08
N ASP A 51 48.93 17.21 -13.60
CA ASP A 51 48.45 16.71 -14.88
C ASP A 51 46.93 16.43 -14.88
N ASP A 52 46.38 15.96 -13.76
CA ASP A 52 44.96 15.62 -13.64
C ASP A 52 44.11 16.89 -13.50
N TYR A 53 44.65 17.85 -12.77
CA TYR A 53 44.06 19.17 -12.58
C TYR A 53 43.92 19.94 -13.89
N GLU A 54 45.01 20.04 -14.67
CA GLU A 54 44.98 20.72 -15.96
C GLU A 54 44.11 20.00 -16.99
N LEU A 55 43.96 18.67 -16.89
CA LEU A 55 43.08 17.89 -17.75
C LEU A 55 41.59 18.19 -17.49
N LEU A 56 41.15 18.15 -16.22
CA LEU A 56 39.77 18.47 -15.83
C LEU A 56 39.39 19.91 -16.18
N LYS A 57 40.33 20.83 -15.99
CA LYS A 57 40.20 22.24 -16.40
C LYS A 57 40.03 22.38 -17.90
N LYS A 58 40.86 21.73 -18.71
CA LYS A 58 40.73 21.75 -20.18
C LYS A 58 39.40 21.15 -20.65
N TRP A 59 38.91 20.09 -20.00
CA TRP A 59 37.65 19.45 -20.37
C TRP A 59 36.42 20.28 -20.07
N SER A 60 36.30 20.81 -18.85
CA SER A 60 35.20 21.70 -18.50
C SER A 60 35.15 22.95 -19.38
N LEU A 61 36.31 23.47 -19.79
CA LEU A 61 36.41 24.61 -20.70
C LEU A 61 35.89 24.30 -22.11
N HIS A 62 35.93 23.04 -22.54
CA HIS A 62 35.57 22.63 -23.91
C HIS A 62 34.22 21.93 -24.00
N LEU A 63 33.77 21.23 -22.95
CA LEU A 63 32.61 20.33 -23.02
C LEU A 63 31.37 20.80 -22.25
N CYS A 64 31.50 21.77 -21.35
CA CYS A 64 30.38 22.21 -20.52
C CYS A 64 29.66 23.42 -21.13
N SER A 65 28.33 23.32 -21.23
CA SER A 65 27.46 24.43 -21.64
C SER A 65 27.50 25.61 -20.64
N PRO A 66 27.16 26.84 -21.07
CA PRO A 66 27.05 28.00 -20.18
C PRO A 66 26.08 27.76 -19.01
N GLU A 67 26.38 28.28 -17.82
CA GLU A 67 25.56 28.11 -16.61
C GLU A 67 24.07 28.47 -16.81
N SER A 68 23.77 29.43 -17.70
CA SER A 68 22.39 29.86 -18.00
C SER A 68 21.49 28.77 -18.56
N ALA A 69 22.04 27.67 -19.08
CA ALA A 69 21.25 26.54 -19.57
C ALA A 69 20.83 25.55 -18.45
N ARG A 70 21.48 25.59 -17.27
CA ARG A 70 21.33 24.57 -16.22
C ARG A 70 20.13 24.77 -15.31
N THR A 71 19.76 26.04 -15.09
CA THR A 71 18.65 26.42 -14.20
C THR A 71 17.29 26.38 -14.91
N SER A 72 17.25 25.94 -16.17
CA SER A 72 16.01 25.70 -16.89
C SER A 72 15.20 24.60 -16.20
N THR A 73 13.93 24.87 -15.90
CA THR A 73 12.94 23.85 -15.53
C THR A 73 12.37 23.13 -16.74
N GLU A 74 12.65 23.62 -17.95
CA GLU A 74 12.25 22.97 -19.19
C GLU A 74 13.27 21.87 -19.56
N LEU A 75 12.74 20.79 -20.13
CA LEU A 75 13.54 19.74 -20.77
C LEU A 75 14.40 20.33 -21.88
N ASP A 76 15.65 19.89 -21.96
CA ASP A 76 16.55 20.29 -23.03
C ASP A 76 15.95 19.90 -24.40
N PRO A 77 15.67 20.84 -25.32
CA PRO A 77 15.05 20.53 -26.60
C PRO A 77 15.84 19.49 -27.41
N THR A 78 17.17 19.53 -27.32
CA THR A 78 18.05 18.57 -28.00
C THR A 78 17.96 17.18 -27.36
N PHE A 79 17.72 17.08 -26.05
CA PHE A 79 17.45 15.81 -25.39
C PHE A 79 16.14 15.19 -25.91
N ASN A 80 15.08 15.99 -26.07
CA ASN A 80 13.79 15.53 -26.59
C ASN A 80 13.92 15.04 -28.04
N THR A 81 14.62 15.79 -28.92
CA THR A 81 14.79 15.40 -30.33
C THR A 81 15.54 14.07 -30.50
N LEU A 82 16.55 13.81 -29.66
CA LEU A 82 17.39 12.59 -29.75
C LEU A 82 16.71 11.34 -29.19
N ILE A 83 15.75 11.50 -28.28
CA ILE A 83 14.91 10.38 -27.84
C ILE A 83 14.13 9.80 -29.02
N ASP A 84 13.72 10.64 -29.98
CA ASP A 84 12.84 10.21 -31.06
C ASP A 84 13.58 9.75 -32.32
N GLU A 85 14.70 10.39 -32.71
CA GLU A 85 15.37 10.08 -33.98
C GLU A 85 16.87 9.73 -33.83
N PRO A 86 17.41 8.75 -34.59
CA PRO A 86 18.83 8.44 -34.60
C PRO A 86 19.63 9.53 -35.36
N MET A 87 20.61 10.15 -34.71
CA MET A 87 21.60 11.01 -35.37
C MET A 87 22.57 10.27 -36.31
N ASP A 88 22.70 10.71 -37.56
CA ASP A 88 23.76 10.19 -38.42
C ASP A 88 25.15 10.73 -38.02
N ALA A 89 26.21 10.00 -38.40
CA ALA A 89 27.59 10.34 -38.05
C ALA A 89 28.04 11.71 -38.58
N ARG A 90 27.46 12.21 -39.67
CA ARG A 90 27.81 13.51 -40.26
C ARG A 90 27.18 14.66 -39.49
N THR A 91 25.92 14.51 -39.08
CA THR A 91 25.21 15.44 -38.20
C THR A 91 25.93 15.58 -36.86
N LEU A 92 26.43 14.46 -36.32
CA LEU A 92 27.26 14.44 -35.12
C LEU A 92 28.55 15.26 -35.26
N VAL A 93 29.26 15.09 -36.36
CA VAL A 93 30.51 15.80 -36.61
C VAL A 93 30.26 17.29 -36.76
N ASN A 94 29.19 17.67 -37.47
CA ASN A 94 28.79 19.06 -37.58
C ASN A 94 28.47 19.66 -36.21
N GLU A 95 27.76 18.94 -35.34
CA GLU A 95 27.45 19.36 -33.97
C GLU A 95 28.70 19.47 -33.08
N LEU A 96 29.64 18.51 -33.15
CA LEU A 96 30.91 18.56 -32.41
C LEU A 96 31.80 19.72 -32.87
N VAL A 97 31.80 20.02 -34.17
CA VAL A 97 32.57 21.13 -34.75
C VAL A 97 31.91 22.47 -34.44
N GLN A 98 30.59 22.58 -34.51
CA GLN A 98 29.85 23.84 -34.32
C GLN A 98 29.66 24.19 -32.84
N ASN A 99 29.28 23.21 -32.02
CA ASN A 99 28.84 23.45 -30.64
C ASN A 99 29.86 22.98 -29.60
N HIS A 100 30.88 22.21 -30.00
CA HIS A 100 31.92 21.68 -29.12
C HIS A 100 31.40 20.82 -27.95
N THR A 101 30.18 20.28 -28.02
CA THR A 101 29.61 19.48 -26.92
C THR A 101 29.54 17.99 -27.26
N LEU A 102 30.01 17.12 -26.36
CA LEU A 102 29.86 15.67 -26.47
C LEU A 102 28.48 15.17 -26.01
N LYS A 103 27.66 16.04 -25.37
CA LYS A 103 26.36 15.72 -24.75
C LYS A 103 25.46 14.90 -25.66
N VAL A 104 25.23 15.41 -26.87
CA VAL A 104 24.36 14.82 -27.90
C VAL A 104 24.81 13.41 -28.28
N TYR A 105 26.12 13.22 -28.41
CA TYR A 105 26.69 11.94 -28.81
C TYR A 105 26.58 10.87 -27.73
N VAL A 106 26.78 11.25 -26.47
CA VAL A 106 26.66 10.34 -25.34
C VAL A 106 25.23 9.84 -25.22
N ILE A 107 24.24 10.73 -25.38
CA ILE A 107 22.82 10.37 -25.36
C ILE A 107 22.48 9.39 -26.50
N ASP A 108 22.82 9.74 -27.75
CA ASP A 108 22.54 8.88 -28.90
C ASP A 108 23.29 7.53 -28.84
N SER A 109 24.52 7.50 -28.34
CA SER A 109 25.30 6.27 -28.26
C SER A 109 24.81 5.33 -27.15
N LEU A 110 24.43 5.87 -25.99
CA LEU A 110 23.75 5.11 -24.95
C LEU A 110 22.37 4.60 -25.43
N LYS A 111 21.77 5.20 -26.46
CA LYS A 111 20.54 4.68 -27.10
C LYS A 111 20.80 3.44 -27.94
N ARG A 112 21.95 3.40 -28.64
CA ARG A 112 22.23 2.41 -29.70
C ARG A 112 23.12 1.25 -29.28
N TYR A 113 24.22 1.55 -28.59
CA TYR A 113 25.37 0.63 -28.55
C TYR A 113 25.56 -0.02 -27.16
N HIS A 114 24.84 0.45 -26.13
CA HIS A 114 24.95 -0.06 -24.76
C HIS A 114 26.38 -0.05 -24.17
N SER A 115 27.32 0.65 -24.80
CA SER A 115 28.74 0.70 -24.47
C SER A 115 29.33 2.08 -24.81
N LEU A 116 30.02 2.67 -23.83
CA LEU A 116 30.80 3.90 -24.03
C LEU A 116 32.16 3.64 -24.72
N MET A 117 32.59 2.37 -24.87
CA MET A 117 33.87 2.07 -25.55
C MET A 117 33.77 2.26 -27.06
N ASP A 118 32.61 2.00 -27.64
CA ASP A 118 32.36 2.18 -29.07
C ASP A 118 32.42 3.66 -29.44
N ILE A 119 32.00 4.55 -28.52
CA ILE A 119 32.16 6.00 -28.62
C ILE A 119 33.63 6.37 -28.70
N ILE A 120 34.43 5.88 -27.75
CA ILE A 120 35.86 6.17 -27.68
C ILE A 120 36.57 5.62 -28.93
N HIS A 121 36.22 4.42 -29.38
CA HIS A 121 36.74 3.83 -30.61
C HIS A 121 36.33 4.63 -31.84
N THR A 122 35.05 5.00 -31.99
CA THR A 122 34.57 5.79 -33.14
C THR A 122 35.24 7.17 -33.20
N LEU A 123 35.42 7.81 -32.05
CA LEU A 123 36.17 9.07 -31.95
C LEU A 123 37.67 8.88 -32.27
N ALA A 124 38.24 7.73 -31.96
CA ALA A 124 39.64 7.40 -32.24
C ALA A 124 39.87 6.99 -33.71
N THR A 125 38.93 6.30 -34.36
CA THR A 125 39.00 5.87 -35.78
C THR A 125 38.72 7.01 -36.76
N PHE A 126 38.51 8.23 -36.26
CA PHE A 126 38.21 9.41 -37.06
C PHE A 126 39.35 9.85 -38.00
N ASP A 127 40.50 9.16 -37.97
CA ASP A 127 41.62 9.35 -38.90
C ASP A 127 41.21 9.22 -40.38
N GLU A 128 40.16 8.46 -40.71
CA GLU A 128 39.68 8.28 -42.08
C GLU A 128 39.05 9.55 -42.70
N LEU A 129 38.73 10.57 -41.91
CA LEU A 129 38.23 11.87 -42.40
C LEU A 129 39.35 12.89 -42.68
N GLN A 130 40.62 12.54 -42.45
CA GLN A 130 41.76 13.42 -42.72
C GLN A 130 42.07 13.59 -44.22
N ASP A 131 41.49 12.77 -45.10
CA ASP A 131 41.75 12.81 -46.55
C ASP A 131 40.93 13.85 -47.32
N THR A 132 40.01 14.58 -46.67
CA THR A 132 39.25 15.67 -47.30
C THR A 132 39.62 17.05 -46.72
N GLU A 133 40.42 17.80 -47.47
CA GLU A 133 40.54 19.27 -47.53
C GLU A 133 40.44 20.12 -46.23
N PHE A 134 40.87 19.64 -45.06
CA PHE A 134 40.98 20.54 -43.90
C PHE A 134 42.25 21.43 -43.98
N PRO A 135 42.15 22.76 -43.84
CA PRO A 135 43.29 23.67 -43.79
C PRO A 135 44.33 23.27 -42.72
N GLN A 136 45.63 23.48 -42.97
CA GLN A 136 46.72 23.11 -42.05
C GLN A 136 46.53 23.60 -40.60
N GLN A 137 45.79 24.69 -40.39
CA GLN A 137 45.48 25.23 -39.08
C GLN A 137 44.58 24.31 -38.24
N HIS A 138 43.79 23.45 -38.88
CA HIS A 138 42.93 22.45 -38.20
C HIS A 138 43.68 21.17 -37.83
N ARG A 139 44.80 20.83 -38.49
CA ARG A 139 45.58 19.61 -38.15
C ARG A 139 46.15 19.64 -36.74
N LYS A 140 46.69 20.78 -36.28
CA LYS A 140 47.14 20.93 -34.89
C LYS A 140 45.99 20.80 -33.88
N THR A 141 44.80 21.25 -34.25
CA THR A 141 43.58 21.10 -33.44
C THR A 141 43.14 19.63 -33.39
N ILE A 142 43.25 18.89 -34.50
CA ILE A 142 42.96 17.45 -34.59
C ILE A 142 43.97 16.63 -33.78
N GLU A 143 45.27 16.88 -33.90
CA GLU A 143 46.30 16.22 -33.07
C GLU A 143 46.07 16.47 -31.57
N SER A 144 45.72 17.71 -31.21
CA SER A 144 45.34 18.07 -29.84
C SER A 144 44.05 17.36 -29.41
N PHE A 145 43.09 17.21 -30.31
CA PHE A 145 41.82 16.51 -30.08
C PHE A 145 42.03 15.00 -29.86
N HIS A 146 42.89 14.33 -30.62
CA HIS A 146 43.25 12.91 -30.38
C HIS A 146 43.99 12.73 -29.06
N ALA A 147 44.94 13.62 -28.73
CA ALA A 147 45.61 13.60 -27.43
C ALA A 147 44.62 13.81 -26.27
N ILE A 148 43.50 14.51 -26.51
CA ILE A 148 42.40 14.68 -25.57
C ILE A 148 41.52 13.43 -25.51
N ILE A 149 41.07 12.88 -26.65
CA ILE A 149 40.22 11.68 -26.73
C ILE A 149 40.88 10.50 -26.03
N ASN A 150 42.17 10.28 -26.26
CA ASN A 150 42.93 9.19 -25.64
C ASN A 150 43.01 9.29 -24.11
N LYS A 151 42.62 10.43 -23.52
CA LYS A 151 42.54 10.65 -22.07
C LYS A 151 41.11 10.62 -21.53
N ILE A 152 40.08 10.59 -22.39
CA ILE A 152 38.67 10.57 -21.97
C ILE A 152 38.35 9.20 -21.39
N THR A 153 37.94 9.20 -20.12
CA THR A 153 37.41 8.02 -19.44
C THR A 153 35.89 8.00 -19.51
N LYS A 154 35.28 6.83 -19.27
CA LYS A 154 33.82 6.69 -19.21
C LYS A 154 33.21 7.61 -18.15
N SER A 155 33.85 7.67 -16.97
CA SER A 155 33.42 8.51 -15.85
C SER A 155 33.41 9.99 -16.22
N VAL A 156 34.43 10.45 -16.95
CA VAL A 156 34.55 11.86 -17.35
C VAL A 156 33.44 12.21 -18.31
N LEU A 157 33.25 11.37 -19.34
CA LEU A 157 32.22 11.57 -20.35
C LEU A 157 30.82 11.68 -19.73
N LEU A 158 30.50 10.79 -18.78
CA LEU A 158 29.22 10.82 -18.04
C LEU A 158 29.08 12.09 -17.19
N THR A 159 30.08 12.40 -16.36
CA THR A 159 30.01 13.57 -15.44
C THR A 159 29.93 14.90 -16.19
N THR A 160 30.66 15.05 -17.30
CA THR A 160 30.56 16.26 -18.15
C THR A 160 29.21 16.35 -18.84
N THR A 161 28.64 15.21 -19.26
CA THR A 161 27.31 15.17 -19.88
C THR A 161 26.24 15.58 -18.88
N ILE A 162 26.28 15.02 -17.68
CA ILE A 162 25.36 15.35 -16.57
C ILE A 162 25.37 16.84 -16.26
N ASP A 163 26.54 17.43 -16.08
CA ASP A 163 26.66 18.85 -15.70
C ASP A 163 26.32 19.82 -16.85
N SER A 164 26.23 19.32 -18.08
CA SER A 164 25.76 20.09 -19.23
C SER A 164 24.24 20.08 -19.41
N MET A 165 23.51 19.26 -18.63
CA MET A 165 22.05 19.10 -18.71
C MET A 165 21.31 19.95 -17.69
N SER A 166 20.05 20.30 -18.00
CA SER A 166 19.12 20.86 -17.02
C SER A 166 18.77 19.85 -15.93
N TYR A 167 18.30 20.33 -14.76
CA TYR A 167 17.92 19.46 -13.65
C TYR A 167 16.87 18.41 -14.04
N GLU A 168 15.90 18.80 -14.84
CA GLU A 168 14.84 17.90 -15.29
C GLU A 168 15.40 16.82 -16.23
N SER A 169 16.27 17.18 -17.18
CA SER A 169 16.94 16.20 -18.05
C SER A 169 17.88 15.25 -17.29
N GLN A 170 18.53 15.70 -16.21
CA GLN A 170 19.37 14.84 -15.37
C GLN A 170 18.58 13.67 -14.76
N ARG A 171 17.32 13.90 -14.34
CA ARG A 171 16.45 12.85 -13.77
C ARG A 171 16.25 11.70 -14.75
N TYR A 172 15.86 12.03 -15.99
CA TYR A 172 15.66 11.04 -17.05
C TYR A 172 16.97 10.40 -17.52
N PHE A 173 18.06 11.19 -17.55
CA PHE A 173 19.37 10.67 -17.96
C PHE A 173 19.90 9.63 -16.98
N GLY A 174 19.67 9.79 -15.66
CA GLY A 174 20.00 8.76 -14.68
C GLY A 174 19.33 7.42 -14.98
N ASN A 175 18.03 7.44 -15.31
CA ASN A 175 17.28 6.25 -15.73
C ASN A 175 17.87 5.60 -16.99
N PHE A 176 18.37 6.42 -17.92
CA PHE A 176 18.98 5.95 -19.14
C PHE A 176 20.36 5.30 -18.92
N ILE A 177 21.19 5.87 -18.05
CA ILE A 177 22.46 5.26 -17.61
C ILE A 177 22.17 3.90 -16.97
N LYS A 178 21.15 3.82 -16.08
CA LYS A 178 20.71 2.55 -15.46
C LYS A 178 20.29 1.51 -16.48
N LYS A 179 19.46 1.87 -17.48
CA LYS A 179 19.01 0.95 -18.53
C LYS A 179 20.16 0.35 -19.34
N ASN A 180 21.28 1.05 -19.40
CA ASN A 180 22.51 0.63 -20.07
C ASN A 180 23.48 -0.13 -19.16
N ASP A 181 23.07 -0.49 -17.94
CA ASP A 181 23.88 -1.17 -16.93
C ASP A 181 25.15 -0.38 -16.54
N LEU A 182 25.18 0.94 -16.71
CA LEU A 182 26.34 1.77 -16.38
C LEU A 182 26.27 2.33 -14.96
N PRO A 183 27.41 2.57 -14.29
CA PRO A 183 27.42 3.25 -12.99
C PRO A 183 26.96 4.71 -13.13
N VAL A 184 26.00 5.12 -12.30
CA VAL A 184 25.49 6.50 -12.24
C VAL A 184 26.40 7.33 -11.33
N PRO A 185 27.10 8.37 -11.83
CA PRO A 185 27.97 9.20 -10.99
C PRO A 185 27.14 10.02 -9.99
N PHE A 186 27.17 9.64 -8.72
CA PHE A 186 26.37 10.28 -7.67
C PHE A 186 27.14 11.41 -6.96
N ALA A 187 28.42 11.17 -6.66
CA ALA A 187 29.32 12.19 -6.13
C ALA A 187 30.62 12.20 -6.92
N TYR A 188 31.05 13.36 -7.40
CA TYR A 188 32.17 13.48 -8.34
C TYR A 188 32.82 14.86 -8.32
N TYR A 189 34.08 14.93 -8.77
CA TYR A 189 34.79 16.18 -8.94
C TYR A 189 34.50 16.80 -10.30
N MET A 190 34.44 18.13 -10.31
CA MET A 190 34.23 18.88 -11.51
C MET A 190 34.84 20.26 -11.44
N TRP A 191 35.36 20.72 -12.56
CA TRP A 191 35.97 22.03 -12.62
C TRP A 191 34.91 23.12 -12.78
N ASN A 192 34.90 24.06 -11.84
CA ASN A 192 34.08 25.26 -11.95
C ASN A 192 34.86 26.34 -12.72
N LYS A 193 34.42 26.61 -13.94
CA LYS A 193 35.01 27.62 -14.83
C LYS A 193 34.96 29.04 -14.25
N LYS A 194 33.88 29.41 -13.56
CA LYS A 194 33.66 30.75 -13.00
C LYS A 194 34.64 31.06 -11.90
N ASN A 195 34.88 30.08 -11.03
CA ASN A 195 35.73 30.23 -9.86
C ASN A 195 37.18 29.74 -10.12
N ASN A 196 37.43 29.06 -11.25
CA ASN A 196 38.71 28.47 -11.60
C ASN A 196 39.25 27.55 -10.48
N ILE A 197 38.34 26.73 -9.92
CA ILE A 197 38.60 25.78 -8.85
C ILE A 197 37.98 24.43 -9.18
N LEU A 198 38.51 23.37 -8.58
CA LEU A 198 37.88 22.06 -8.58
C LEU A 198 36.84 22.00 -7.47
N GLU A 199 35.63 21.58 -7.83
CA GLU A 199 34.49 21.42 -6.91
C GLU A 199 34.12 19.95 -6.75
N TYR A 200 33.88 19.53 -5.52
CA TYR A 200 33.25 18.25 -5.22
C TYR A 200 31.74 18.42 -5.22
N LYS A 201 31.03 17.72 -6.12
CA LYS A 201 29.57 17.81 -6.27
C LYS A 201 28.90 16.51 -5.86
N ILE A 202 27.75 16.62 -5.19
CA ILE A 202 26.82 15.51 -4.92
C ILE A 202 25.53 15.81 -5.67
N ASN A 203 25.00 14.86 -6.44
CA ASN A 203 23.84 15.08 -7.30
C ASN A 203 22.71 14.08 -7.00
N PHE A 204 21.79 14.48 -6.12
CA PHE A 204 20.60 13.69 -5.78
C PHE A 204 19.57 13.61 -6.92
N ASN A 205 19.52 14.61 -7.81
CA ASN A 205 18.52 14.68 -8.89
C ASN A 205 18.66 13.53 -9.89
N LEU A 206 19.88 13.06 -10.16
CA LEU A 206 20.11 11.89 -11.02
C LEU A 206 19.40 10.62 -10.54
N LEU A 207 19.20 10.50 -9.23
CA LEU A 207 18.60 9.33 -8.60
C LEU A 207 17.13 9.57 -8.22
N ALA A 208 16.64 10.81 -8.32
CA ALA A 208 15.30 11.18 -7.86
C ALA A 208 14.22 10.33 -8.52
N GLU A 209 14.28 10.11 -9.84
CA GLU A 209 13.30 9.26 -10.54
C GLU A 209 13.56 7.76 -10.30
N ILE A 210 14.83 7.36 -10.22
CA ILE A 210 15.22 5.95 -10.08
C ILE A 210 14.91 5.39 -8.68
N MET A 211 14.97 6.25 -7.66
CA MET A 211 14.95 5.87 -6.24
C MET A 211 13.87 6.64 -5.45
N CYS A 212 12.89 7.27 -6.11
CA CYS A 212 11.82 8.01 -5.43
C CYS A 212 11.06 7.11 -4.46
N LEU A 213 10.78 5.86 -4.89
CA LEU A 213 9.99 4.86 -4.20
C LEU A 213 10.52 3.47 -4.58
N THR A 214 11.52 3.00 -3.85
CA THR A 214 12.09 1.67 -4.08
C THR A 214 12.06 0.84 -2.82
N ASN A 215 11.81 -0.47 -2.97
CA ASN A 215 11.98 -1.44 -1.89
C ASN A 215 13.35 -2.13 -1.98
N ASP A 216 14.28 -1.60 -2.78
CA ASP A 216 15.58 -2.18 -3.02
C ASP A 216 16.48 -2.07 -1.79
N HIS A 217 17.29 -3.10 -1.58
CA HIS A 217 18.28 -3.10 -0.51
C HIS A 217 19.52 -2.31 -0.93
N TYR A 218 19.95 -1.38 -0.07
CA TYR A 218 21.13 -0.56 -0.34
C TYR A 218 22.38 -1.28 0.13
N ILE A 219 23.42 -1.25 -0.70
CA ILE A 219 24.73 -1.83 -0.40
C ILE A 219 25.75 -0.69 -0.45
N LEU A 220 26.53 -0.54 0.61
CA LEU A 220 27.62 0.42 0.64
C LEU A 220 28.95 -0.31 0.43
N GLN A 221 29.75 0.14 -0.54
CA GLN A 221 31.03 -0.47 -0.87
C GLN A 221 32.18 0.55 -0.77
N VAL A 222 33.11 0.32 0.17
CA VAL A 222 34.20 1.28 0.50
C VAL A 222 35.53 0.55 0.63
N GLY A 223 36.62 1.13 0.11
CA GLY A 223 37.98 0.61 0.27
C GLY A 223 38.83 1.43 1.24
N SER A 224 39.82 0.78 1.85
CA SER A 224 40.93 1.46 2.53
C SER A 224 41.89 2.08 1.52
N GLU A 225 42.82 2.91 2.01
CA GLU A 225 43.81 3.58 1.16
C GLU A 225 44.74 2.57 0.49
N SER A 226 45.06 1.49 1.21
CA SER A 226 45.89 0.42 0.69
C SER A 226 45.17 -0.48 -0.32
N ALA A 227 43.82 -0.46 -0.36
CA ALA A 227 43.00 -1.22 -1.29
C ALA A 227 42.72 -0.47 -2.62
N ILE A 228 43.17 0.78 -2.76
CA ILE A 228 42.96 1.58 -3.98
C ILE A 228 43.59 0.88 -5.19
N GLY A 229 42.81 0.74 -6.26
CA GLY A 229 43.26 0.14 -7.52
C GLY A 229 43.47 -1.38 -7.48
N MET A 230 43.01 -2.07 -6.43
CA MET A 230 43.12 -3.54 -6.32
C MET A 230 41.99 -4.32 -7.03
N GLY A 231 41.06 -3.62 -7.70
CA GLY A 231 39.98 -4.23 -8.48
C GLY A 231 38.68 -4.48 -7.71
N LYS A 232 38.39 -3.63 -6.71
CA LYS A 232 37.18 -3.67 -5.88
C LYS A 232 35.88 -3.82 -6.70
N THR A 233 35.64 -2.93 -7.66
CA THR A 233 34.42 -2.94 -8.49
C THR A 233 34.35 -4.18 -9.39
N SER A 234 35.50 -4.71 -9.81
CA SER A 234 35.61 -5.99 -10.53
C SER A 234 35.27 -7.22 -9.69
N LEU A 235 34.91 -7.08 -8.42
CA LEU A 235 34.41 -8.18 -7.60
C LEU A 235 32.88 -8.24 -7.61
N LEU A 236 32.20 -7.16 -8.03
CA LEU A 236 30.74 -7.08 -8.01
C LEU A 236 30.07 -8.11 -8.92
N HIS A 237 30.66 -8.48 -10.07
CA HIS A 237 30.06 -9.50 -10.94
C HIS A 237 30.06 -10.91 -10.32
N TYR A 238 30.87 -11.16 -9.29
CA TYR A 238 30.81 -12.42 -8.53
C TYR A 238 29.73 -12.41 -7.45
N ILE A 239 29.31 -11.23 -7.02
CA ILE A 239 28.20 -11.05 -6.08
C ILE A 239 26.88 -10.97 -6.87
N PHE A 240 26.92 -10.28 -8.01
CA PHE A 240 25.80 -9.93 -8.87
C PHE A 240 26.07 -10.38 -10.31
N PRO A 241 25.66 -11.61 -10.68
CA PRO A 241 25.99 -12.19 -11.98
C PRO A 241 25.27 -11.50 -13.16
N ASP A 242 24.28 -10.64 -12.90
CA ASP A 242 23.60 -9.81 -13.91
C ASP A 242 24.48 -8.65 -14.41
N LYS A 243 25.57 -8.34 -13.69
CA LYS A 243 26.44 -7.22 -14.01
C LYS A 243 27.51 -7.58 -15.02
N ARG A 244 27.62 -6.78 -16.08
CA ARG A 244 28.66 -6.93 -17.10
C ARG A 244 30.01 -6.46 -16.55
N VAL A 245 31.07 -7.24 -16.76
CA VAL A 245 32.42 -6.87 -16.30
C VAL A 245 32.86 -5.55 -16.95
N GLU A 246 32.49 -5.34 -18.21
CA GLU A 246 32.82 -4.16 -19.01
C GLU A 246 32.09 -2.89 -18.52
N ALA A 247 30.95 -3.06 -17.85
CA ALA A 247 30.18 -1.98 -17.26
C ALA A 247 30.75 -1.54 -15.89
N LEU A 248 31.31 -2.50 -15.14
CA LEU A 248 31.88 -2.29 -13.81
C LEU A 248 33.33 -1.79 -13.83
N ASN A 249 34.03 -1.92 -14.96
CA ASN A 249 35.44 -1.60 -15.06
C ASN A 249 35.64 -0.10 -15.29
N THR A 250 35.71 0.66 -14.20
CA THR A 250 35.93 2.10 -14.23
C THR A 250 37.40 2.42 -13.97
N ASP A 251 38.18 2.40 -15.06
CA ASP A 251 39.45 3.12 -15.24
C ASP A 251 40.48 2.92 -14.11
N GLY A 252 41.23 1.82 -14.22
CA GLY A 252 42.22 1.35 -13.24
C GLY A 252 43.24 2.39 -12.76
N LYS A 253 43.78 2.14 -11.55
CA LYS A 253 44.85 2.89 -10.83
C LYS A 253 44.72 4.41 -10.71
N SER A 254 43.68 5.06 -11.23
CA SER A 254 43.65 6.53 -11.23
C SER A 254 43.25 7.08 -9.86
N THR A 255 44.17 7.84 -9.26
CA THR A 255 43.91 8.73 -8.10
C THR A 255 42.77 9.73 -8.38
N ARG A 256 42.45 9.95 -9.66
CA ARG A 256 41.43 10.87 -10.19
C ARG A 256 40.03 10.66 -9.63
N ARG A 257 39.67 9.44 -9.22
CA ARG A 257 38.34 9.12 -8.70
C ARG A 257 38.29 9.03 -7.18
N HIS A 258 39.39 9.35 -6.50
CA HIS A 258 39.46 9.24 -5.05
C HIS A 258 38.44 10.16 -4.37
N GLY A 259 37.45 9.58 -3.68
CA GLY A 259 36.36 10.28 -3.03
C GLY A 259 35.03 10.25 -3.80
N CYS A 260 35.04 9.86 -5.07
CA CYS A 260 33.82 9.78 -5.90
C CYS A 260 32.93 8.60 -5.46
N ILE A 261 31.63 8.72 -5.72
CA ILE A 261 30.65 7.66 -5.44
C ILE A 261 29.83 7.43 -6.70
N ASP A 262 29.84 6.18 -7.19
CA ASP A 262 28.93 5.74 -8.24
C ASP A 262 27.77 4.93 -7.65
N VAL A 263 26.62 4.94 -8.32
CA VAL A 263 25.46 4.11 -7.97
C VAL A 263 25.22 3.08 -9.06
N ILE A 264 25.21 1.82 -8.67
CA ILE A 264 25.06 0.66 -9.55
C ILE A 264 23.78 -0.08 -9.16
N PHE A 265 22.97 -0.45 -10.16
CA PHE A 265 21.67 -1.08 -9.94
C PHE A 265 21.71 -2.54 -10.36
N SER A 266 21.55 -3.48 -9.42
CA SER A 266 21.57 -4.92 -9.69
C SER A 266 20.25 -5.59 -9.43
N SER A 267 20.01 -6.70 -10.11
CA SER A 267 18.95 -7.64 -9.75
C SER A 267 19.51 -9.05 -9.57
N GLN A 268 19.18 -9.67 -8.44
CA GLN A 268 19.48 -11.07 -8.20
C GLN A 268 18.23 -11.88 -8.49
N ALA A 269 18.23 -12.58 -9.63
CA ALA A 269 17.25 -13.61 -9.90
C ALA A 269 17.56 -14.81 -9.00
N THR A 270 16.99 -14.83 -7.79
CA THR A 270 16.92 -16.07 -7.00
C THR A 270 15.75 -16.90 -7.52
N ASN A 271 15.80 -18.22 -7.38
CA ASN A 271 14.82 -19.15 -7.95
C ASN A 271 13.34 -18.90 -7.54
N GLN A 272 13.04 -17.94 -6.66
CA GLN A 272 11.69 -17.65 -6.19
C GLN A 272 11.35 -16.14 -6.02
N LYS A 273 12.32 -15.21 -6.03
CA LYS A 273 12.07 -13.76 -5.97
C LYS A 273 13.12 -12.96 -6.75
N ASN A 274 12.66 -11.98 -7.54
CA ASN A 274 13.52 -10.95 -8.11
C ASN A 274 13.80 -9.93 -7.01
N GLU A 275 14.97 -10.01 -6.41
CA GLU A 275 15.45 -9.00 -5.46
C GLU A 275 16.33 -8.00 -6.21
N SER A 276 16.10 -6.71 -5.98
CA SER A 276 16.88 -5.63 -6.55
C SER A 276 17.72 -4.92 -5.48
N TYR A 277 18.93 -4.56 -5.88
CA TYR A 277 19.96 -4.00 -5.03
C TYR A 277 20.48 -2.69 -5.62
N ILE A 278 20.74 -1.71 -4.76
CA ILE A 278 21.34 -0.43 -5.14
C ILE A 278 22.68 -0.31 -4.43
N ILE A 279 23.75 -0.30 -5.20
CA ILE A 279 25.12 -0.36 -4.70
C ILE A 279 25.75 1.03 -4.83
N PHE A 280 26.12 1.62 -3.69
CA PHE A 280 26.92 2.84 -3.62
C PHE A 280 28.40 2.46 -3.58
N ASP A 281 29.08 2.58 -4.73
CA ASP A 281 30.48 2.25 -4.92
C ASP A 281 31.38 3.48 -4.71
N THR A 282 32.04 3.57 -3.56
CA THR A 282 32.96 4.67 -3.24
C THR A 282 34.35 4.40 -3.80
N HIS A 283 34.79 5.19 -4.77
CA HIS A 283 36.13 5.10 -5.34
C HIS A 283 37.16 5.74 -4.40
N GLY A 284 38.23 5.02 -4.05
CA GLY A 284 39.20 5.52 -3.06
C GLY A 284 38.80 5.24 -1.61
N THR A 285 39.13 6.18 -0.71
CA THR A 285 38.80 6.11 0.73
C THR A 285 37.77 7.14 1.15
N ILE A 286 37.38 7.06 2.42
CA ILE A 286 36.72 8.15 3.10
C ILE A 286 37.70 9.30 3.32
N ASN A 287 37.25 10.50 3.00
CA ASN A 287 37.92 11.76 3.30
C ASN A 287 36.87 12.78 3.80
N GLY A 288 37.32 13.93 4.30
CA GLY A 288 36.40 14.93 4.86
C GLY A 288 35.33 15.45 3.88
N LEU A 289 35.51 15.28 2.56
CA LEU A 289 34.53 15.73 1.56
C LEU A 289 33.36 14.73 1.39
N ASN A 290 33.64 13.43 1.47
CA ASN A 290 32.64 12.38 1.24
C ASN A 290 32.18 11.67 2.53
N GLU A 291 32.80 11.96 3.67
CA GLU A 291 32.51 11.31 4.94
C GLU A 291 31.04 11.43 5.35
N HIS A 292 30.45 12.62 5.28
CA HIS A 292 29.04 12.81 5.65
C HIS A 292 28.08 12.02 4.77
N ILE A 293 28.32 11.99 3.45
CA ILE A 293 27.44 11.25 2.53
C ILE A 293 27.60 9.75 2.72
N ILE A 294 28.81 9.25 2.98
CA ILE A 294 29.04 7.84 3.28
C ILE A 294 28.36 7.44 4.59
N ARG A 295 28.48 8.23 5.67
CA ARG A 295 27.77 7.99 6.93
C ARG A 295 26.25 7.92 6.70
N SER A 296 25.73 8.78 5.82
CA SER A 296 24.30 8.85 5.51
C SER A 296 23.82 7.64 4.71
N ILE A 297 24.61 7.17 3.75
CA ILE A 297 24.35 5.92 3.03
C ILE A 297 24.44 4.73 3.99
N GLN A 298 25.45 4.70 4.86
CA GLN A 298 25.69 3.62 5.83
C GLN A 298 24.55 3.47 6.84
N ALA A 299 23.94 4.57 7.28
CA ALA A 299 22.76 4.52 8.16
C ALA A 299 21.59 3.76 7.50
N ASN A 300 21.46 3.89 6.18
CA ASN A 300 20.36 3.37 5.38
C ASN A 300 20.70 2.07 4.62
N CYS A 301 21.94 1.58 4.68
CA CYS A 301 22.32 0.37 3.96
C CYS A 301 21.86 -0.90 4.68
N ALA A 302 21.51 -1.92 3.89
CA ALA A 302 21.20 -3.27 4.33
C ALA A 302 22.48 -4.10 4.51
N LEU A 303 23.49 -3.81 3.68
CA LEU A 303 24.79 -4.49 3.67
C LEU A 303 25.91 -3.49 3.46
N GLN A 304 27.04 -3.73 4.12
CA GLN A 304 28.28 -3.01 3.90
C GLN A 304 29.37 -3.96 3.41
N ILE A 305 30.16 -3.55 2.42
CA ILE A 305 31.31 -4.28 1.92
C ILE A 305 32.55 -3.41 2.03
N LEU A 306 33.50 -3.82 2.86
CA LEU A 306 34.73 -3.12 3.15
C LEU A 306 35.92 -3.84 2.54
N TYR A 307 36.74 -3.12 1.78
CA TYR A 307 37.89 -3.69 1.09
C TYR A 307 39.17 -3.22 1.76
N VAL A 308 40.03 -4.17 2.14
CA VAL A 308 41.26 -3.91 2.90
C VAL A 308 42.42 -4.74 2.35
N THR A 309 43.64 -4.43 2.78
CA THR A 309 44.83 -5.29 2.58
C THR A 309 45.40 -5.70 3.94
N ALA A 310 46.41 -6.58 3.93
CA ALA A 310 47.12 -6.94 5.16
C ALA A 310 47.70 -5.74 5.93
N LYS A 311 47.99 -4.62 5.26
CA LYS A 311 48.48 -3.38 5.91
C LYS A 311 47.43 -2.73 6.81
N ASP A 312 46.15 -2.94 6.53
CA ASP A 312 45.05 -2.37 7.32
C ASP A 312 44.82 -3.12 8.64
N LEU A 313 45.55 -4.20 8.89
CA LEU A 313 45.55 -4.81 10.21
C LEU A 313 46.00 -3.81 11.26
N GLU A 314 46.93 -2.89 10.92
CA GLU A 314 47.42 -1.84 11.81
C GLU A 314 46.76 -0.47 11.59
N SER A 315 45.89 -0.32 10.60
CA SER A 315 45.22 0.96 10.32
C SER A 315 43.97 1.15 11.17
N ASN A 316 43.56 2.40 11.40
CA ASN A 316 42.31 2.72 12.10
C ASN A 316 41.08 2.72 11.18
N PHE A 317 41.25 2.36 9.90
CA PHE A 317 40.18 2.46 8.89
C PHE A 317 38.94 1.68 9.29
N LEU A 318 39.09 0.39 9.65
CA LEU A 318 37.97 -0.46 10.02
C LEU A 318 37.25 0.05 11.27
N ASN A 319 38.00 0.51 12.28
CA ASN A 319 37.39 1.10 13.47
C ASN A 319 36.60 2.37 13.13
N SER A 320 37.13 3.26 12.29
CA SER A 320 36.40 4.45 11.85
C SER A 320 35.09 4.06 11.16
N MET A 321 35.14 3.11 10.20
CA MET A 321 33.95 2.61 9.51
C MET A 321 32.90 2.03 10.45
N MET A 322 33.31 1.26 11.47
CA MET A 322 32.40 0.60 12.40
C MET A 322 31.89 1.54 13.50
N ASN A 323 32.60 2.64 13.80
CA ASN A 323 32.26 3.57 14.88
C ASN A 323 31.30 4.70 14.46
N TYR A 324 31.04 4.91 13.17
CA TYR A 324 30.24 6.04 12.70
C TYR A 324 28.80 6.11 13.23
N SER A 325 28.26 5.05 13.84
CA SER A 325 27.12 5.15 14.78
C SER A 325 27.00 3.88 15.65
N ARG A 326 26.49 4.00 16.88
CA ARG A 326 26.22 2.82 17.74
C ARG A 326 25.18 1.85 17.14
N GLN A 327 24.32 2.35 16.23
CA GLN A 327 23.35 1.52 15.51
C GLN A 327 24.00 0.73 14.37
N ILE A 328 25.23 1.08 13.98
CA ILE A 328 25.96 0.45 12.86
C ILE A 328 26.76 -0.78 13.30
N GLN A 329 27.08 -0.93 14.59
CA GLN A 329 27.81 -2.11 15.09
C GLN A 329 27.06 -3.44 14.86
N GLU A 330 25.77 -3.39 14.55
CA GLU A 330 24.95 -4.56 14.23
C GLU A 330 24.69 -4.72 12.71
N LYS A 331 25.19 -3.81 11.86
CA LYS A 331 24.95 -3.87 10.42
C LYS A 331 25.68 -5.05 9.78
N PRO A 332 25.01 -5.86 8.96
CA PRO A 332 25.65 -6.92 8.18
C PRO A 332 26.82 -6.34 7.37
N THR A 333 28.04 -6.83 7.63
CA THR A 333 29.26 -6.32 7.01
C THR A 333 30.12 -7.45 6.45
N ILE A 334 30.58 -7.31 5.20
CA ILE A 334 31.57 -8.19 4.58
C ILE A 334 32.90 -7.46 4.50
N ILE A 335 33.96 -8.03 5.06
CA ILE A 335 35.32 -7.52 4.91
C ILE A 335 36.06 -8.39 3.91
N VAL A 336 36.42 -7.79 2.78
CA VAL A 336 37.18 -8.38 1.69
C VAL A 336 38.64 -7.99 1.84
N ILE A 337 39.50 -8.97 2.12
CA ILE A 337 40.94 -8.79 2.26
C ILE A 337 41.60 -9.14 0.93
N PHE A 338 42.21 -8.16 0.28
CA PHE A 338 43.04 -8.39 -0.90
C PHE A 338 44.33 -9.11 -0.50
N ASP A 339 44.48 -10.32 -1.04
CA ASP A 339 45.59 -11.23 -0.76
C ASP A 339 46.49 -11.34 -1.99
N SER A 340 47.75 -10.92 -1.85
CA SER A 340 48.77 -11.03 -2.89
C SER A 340 49.13 -12.48 -3.20
N ASP A 341 48.97 -13.37 -2.21
CA ASP A 341 49.35 -14.77 -2.26
C ASP A 341 48.12 -15.69 -2.27
N TYR A 342 47.01 -15.21 -2.83
CA TYR A 342 45.70 -15.88 -2.88
C TYR A 342 45.75 -17.34 -3.39
N ASP A 343 46.80 -17.70 -4.13
CA ASP A 343 47.01 -19.03 -4.68
C ASP A 343 47.75 -20.01 -3.77
N ASP A 344 48.37 -19.54 -2.69
CA ASP A 344 49.10 -20.41 -1.76
C ASP A 344 48.10 -21.10 -0.80
N THR A 345 47.86 -22.39 -1.01
CA THR A 345 46.63 -23.10 -0.62
C THR A 345 46.49 -23.50 0.86
N GLY A 346 47.04 -22.77 1.83
CA GLY A 346 46.68 -23.11 3.22
C GLY A 346 47.11 -22.11 4.28
N ASN A 347 48.42 -21.90 4.43
CA ASN A 347 48.91 -21.27 5.66
C ASN A 347 48.78 -19.75 5.68
N GLN A 348 48.92 -19.08 4.54
CA GLN A 348 48.96 -17.62 4.52
C GLN A 348 47.57 -16.98 4.62
N LYS A 349 46.57 -17.56 3.93
CA LYS A 349 45.17 -17.13 4.00
C LYS A 349 44.61 -17.23 5.43
N GLU A 350 44.85 -18.35 6.10
CA GLU A 350 44.42 -18.54 7.49
C GLU A 350 45.13 -17.57 8.44
N LYS A 351 46.42 -17.29 8.20
CA LYS A 351 47.20 -16.34 8.99
C LYS A 351 46.66 -14.90 8.87
N ILE A 352 46.39 -14.43 7.64
CA ILE A 352 45.90 -13.06 7.41
C ILE A 352 44.48 -12.91 7.97
N THR A 353 43.58 -13.82 7.62
CA THR A 353 42.18 -13.77 8.07
C THR A 353 42.10 -13.93 9.59
N GLY A 354 42.89 -14.85 10.16
CA GLY A 354 42.99 -15.08 11.60
C GLY A 354 43.54 -13.87 12.35
N GLY A 355 44.48 -13.12 11.76
CA GLY A 355 44.98 -11.86 12.34
C GLY A 355 43.87 -10.83 12.51
N PHE A 356 43.07 -10.60 11.47
CA PHE A 356 41.92 -9.70 11.53
C PHE A 356 40.84 -10.20 12.50
N GLN A 357 40.48 -11.48 12.44
CA GLN A 357 39.48 -12.08 13.33
C GLN A 357 39.90 -12.01 14.81
N SER A 358 41.19 -12.19 15.12
CA SER A 358 41.70 -12.05 16.48
C SER A 358 41.63 -10.59 16.95
N LYS A 359 41.99 -9.63 16.10
CA LYS A 359 41.96 -8.20 16.45
C LYS A 359 40.54 -7.67 16.64
N TYR A 360 39.59 -8.15 15.84
CA TYR A 360 38.20 -7.69 15.79
C TYR A 360 37.18 -8.78 16.20
N HIS A 361 37.54 -9.59 17.19
CA HIS A 361 36.76 -10.77 17.62
C HIS A 361 35.35 -10.44 18.12
N ASP A 362 35.10 -9.21 18.57
CA ASP A 362 33.80 -8.76 19.07
C ASP A 362 32.78 -8.43 17.96
N TRP A 363 33.20 -8.34 16.70
CA TRP A 363 32.34 -7.93 15.59
C TRP A 363 31.53 -9.10 15.01
N LYS A 364 30.43 -9.44 15.69
CA LYS A 364 29.58 -10.59 15.34
C LYS A 364 28.88 -10.49 13.99
N CYS A 365 28.60 -9.28 13.51
CA CYS A 365 27.93 -9.02 12.23
C CYS A 365 28.89 -9.04 11.01
N VAL A 366 30.18 -9.30 11.24
CA VAL A 366 31.21 -9.23 10.21
C VAL A 366 31.54 -10.62 9.64
N LYS A 367 31.53 -10.73 8.32
CA LYS A 367 32.04 -11.90 7.58
C LYS A 367 33.34 -11.54 6.89
N TRP A 368 34.33 -12.43 6.98
CA TRP A 368 35.66 -12.21 6.43
C TRP A 368 35.87 -13.07 5.19
N ILE A 369 36.36 -12.48 4.11
CA ILE A 369 36.68 -13.17 2.86
C ILE A 369 38.00 -12.64 2.30
N THR A 370 38.75 -13.51 1.62
CA THR A 370 39.94 -13.09 0.86
C THR A 370 39.62 -13.02 -0.63
N ALA A 371 40.22 -12.08 -1.34
CA ALA A 371 40.11 -11.94 -2.79
C ALA A 371 41.48 -11.68 -3.43
N PRO A 372 41.71 -12.10 -4.68
CA PRO A 372 42.96 -11.81 -5.39
C PRO A 372 43.04 -10.33 -5.80
N CYS A 373 44.25 -9.78 -5.89
CA CYS A 373 44.48 -8.44 -6.44
C CYS A 373 44.30 -8.43 -7.98
N ALA A 374 43.31 -7.70 -8.50
CA ALA A 374 42.97 -7.73 -9.93
C ALA A 374 44.05 -7.16 -10.86
N GLN A 375 45.02 -6.40 -10.35
CA GLN A 375 46.19 -5.95 -11.13
C GLN A 375 46.96 -7.13 -11.75
N ILE A 376 46.89 -8.30 -11.11
CA ILE A 376 47.55 -9.52 -11.55
C ILE A 376 46.72 -10.24 -12.64
N TRP A 377 45.40 -10.04 -12.68
CA TRP A 377 44.48 -10.74 -13.59
C TRP A 377 44.56 -10.26 -15.05
N TYR A 378 44.68 -8.95 -15.29
CA TYR A 378 44.68 -8.41 -16.66
C TYR A 378 46.03 -8.52 -17.38
N GLN A 379 47.09 -8.93 -16.68
CA GLN A 379 48.46 -8.99 -17.22
C GLN A 379 48.95 -10.43 -17.51
N MET A 380 48.13 -11.47 -17.32
CA MET A 380 48.56 -12.86 -17.49
C MET A 380 48.19 -13.44 -18.86
N ASP A 381 49.17 -14.09 -19.51
CA ASP A 381 49.06 -14.76 -20.80
C ASP A 381 47.96 -15.85 -20.86
N TYR A 382 47.49 -16.09 -22.08
CA TYR A 382 46.37 -16.98 -22.45
C TYR A 382 46.46 -18.41 -21.86
N ASP A 383 47.66 -18.90 -21.54
CA ASP A 383 47.89 -20.25 -20.99
C ASP A 383 47.50 -20.42 -19.50
N LYS A 384 47.23 -19.33 -18.76
CA LYS A 384 46.78 -19.39 -17.36
C LYS A 384 45.27 -19.49 -17.16
N LYS A 385 44.47 -19.51 -18.23
CA LYS A 385 42.99 -19.57 -18.21
C LYS A 385 42.40 -20.67 -17.30
N ASN A 386 43.03 -21.83 -17.20
CA ASN A 386 42.55 -22.93 -16.35
C ASN A 386 42.66 -22.63 -14.85
N ASN A 387 43.70 -21.90 -14.43
CA ASN A 387 43.84 -21.48 -13.04
C ASN A 387 42.88 -20.34 -12.73
N ASP A 388 42.65 -19.43 -13.67
CA ASP A 388 41.70 -18.32 -13.51
C ASP A 388 40.27 -18.82 -13.36
N MET A 389 39.85 -19.82 -14.15
CA MET A 389 38.53 -20.44 -13.99
C MET A 389 38.35 -21.05 -12.60
N LYS A 390 39.36 -21.76 -12.08
CA LYS A 390 39.32 -22.32 -10.71
C LYS A 390 39.29 -21.23 -9.63
N ARG A 391 40.04 -20.13 -9.80
CA ARG A 391 40.05 -18.99 -8.88
C ARG A 391 38.69 -18.29 -8.86
N SER A 392 38.14 -17.97 -10.04
CA SER A 392 36.82 -17.36 -10.22
C SER A 392 35.72 -18.22 -9.60
N GLN A 393 35.75 -19.55 -9.80
CA GLN A 393 34.80 -20.47 -9.17
C GLN A 393 34.92 -20.49 -7.64
N ARG A 394 36.14 -20.46 -7.08
CA ARG A 394 36.35 -20.39 -5.63
C ARG A 394 35.82 -19.10 -5.03
N LEU A 395 36.11 -17.97 -5.69
CA LEU A 395 35.66 -16.65 -5.27
C LEU A 395 34.13 -16.53 -5.34
N LEU A 396 33.53 -16.96 -6.44
CA LEU A 396 32.08 -17.01 -6.63
C LEU A 396 31.39 -17.85 -5.56
N ARG A 397 31.89 -19.05 -5.27
CA ARG A 397 31.35 -19.91 -4.20
C ARG A 397 31.45 -19.25 -2.82
N SER A 398 32.56 -18.56 -2.55
CA SER A 398 32.79 -17.89 -1.27
C SER A 398 31.85 -16.70 -1.09
N PHE A 399 31.70 -15.85 -2.11
CA PHE A 399 30.74 -14.74 -2.08
C PHE A 399 29.31 -15.22 -1.96
N LYS A 400 28.92 -16.23 -2.75
CA LYS A 400 27.57 -16.81 -2.70
C LYS A 400 27.25 -17.39 -1.32
N ALA A 401 28.17 -18.14 -0.71
CA ALA A 401 27.96 -18.70 0.63
C ALA A 401 27.82 -17.60 1.70
N ILE A 402 28.59 -16.52 1.59
CA ILE A 402 28.51 -15.39 2.53
C ILE A 402 27.20 -14.63 2.35
N THR A 403 26.81 -14.29 1.12
CA THR A 403 25.56 -13.56 0.86
C THR A 403 24.35 -14.38 1.27
N GLU A 404 24.31 -15.68 0.97
CA GLU A 404 23.25 -16.59 1.44
C GLU A 404 23.18 -16.63 2.98
N SER A 405 24.32 -16.56 3.68
CA SER A 405 24.34 -16.55 5.15
C SER A 405 23.82 -15.24 5.75
N MET A 406 23.94 -14.13 5.02
CA MET A 406 23.57 -12.79 5.47
C MET A 406 22.18 -12.36 4.98
N ASP A 407 21.58 -13.10 4.03
CA ASP A 407 20.28 -12.80 3.44
C ASP A 407 19.19 -12.55 4.51
N LYS A 408 19.13 -13.41 5.53
CA LYS A 408 18.18 -13.25 6.62
C LYS A 408 18.38 -11.95 7.42
N GLU A 409 19.63 -11.51 7.59
CA GLU A 409 19.97 -10.28 8.32
C GLU A 409 19.69 -9.05 7.45
N MET A 410 19.97 -9.14 6.14
CA MET A 410 19.63 -8.13 5.16
C MET A 410 18.12 -7.92 5.03
N GLN A 411 17.33 -9.00 5.02
CA GLN A 411 15.86 -8.96 5.00
C GLN A 411 15.24 -8.38 6.27
N GLN A 412 15.96 -8.43 7.40
CA GLN A 412 15.53 -7.81 8.66
C GLN A 412 15.90 -6.34 8.78
N SER A 413 16.83 -5.87 7.95
CA SER A 413 17.24 -4.47 7.94
C SER A 413 16.11 -3.59 7.41
N ALA A 414 15.99 -2.38 7.98
CA ALA A 414 15.01 -1.40 7.51
C ALA A 414 15.26 -1.09 6.03
N ILE A 415 14.22 -1.26 5.21
CA ILE A 415 14.27 -0.92 3.80
C ILE A 415 14.24 0.61 3.70
N CYS A 416 15.27 1.19 3.09
CA CYS A 416 15.25 2.60 2.77
C CYS A 416 14.35 2.82 1.55
N THR A 417 13.18 3.42 1.78
CA THR A 417 12.15 3.54 0.74
C THR A 417 12.48 4.62 -0.30
N SER A 418 13.43 5.51 -0.01
CA SER A 418 13.71 6.67 -0.87
C SER A 418 15.13 7.22 -0.76
N ILE A 419 15.68 7.72 -1.86
CA ILE A 419 16.94 8.49 -1.88
C ILE A 419 16.86 9.76 -1.01
N PHE A 420 15.65 10.31 -0.83
CA PHE A 420 15.43 11.46 0.04
C PHE A 420 15.74 11.17 1.50
N SER A 421 15.65 9.92 1.95
CA SER A 421 16.08 9.53 3.30
C SER A 421 17.59 9.69 3.47
N ILE A 422 18.39 9.33 2.47
CA ILE A 422 19.84 9.56 2.47
C ILE A 422 20.11 11.07 2.47
N GLN A 423 19.40 11.84 1.65
CA GLN A 423 19.55 13.30 1.60
C GLN A 423 19.22 13.94 2.95
N CYS A 424 18.13 13.54 3.61
CA CYS A 424 17.76 14.03 4.92
C CYS A 424 18.82 13.73 5.98
N VAL A 425 19.35 12.50 6.01
CA VAL A 425 20.44 12.14 6.94
C VAL A 425 21.70 12.93 6.61
N TYR A 426 22.04 13.11 5.34
CA TYR A 426 23.19 13.89 4.89
C TYR A 426 23.11 15.35 5.36
N LEU A 427 21.98 16.01 5.11
CA LEU A 427 21.74 17.36 5.59
C LEU A 427 21.76 17.43 7.12
N THR A 428 21.25 16.40 7.81
CA THR A 428 21.29 16.32 9.26
C THR A 428 22.72 16.19 9.80
N VAL A 429 23.53 15.28 9.25
CA VAL A 429 24.93 15.07 9.66
C VAL A 429 25.76 16.33 9.39
N GLN A 430 25.59 16.93 8.22
CA GLN A 430 26.27 18.17 7.85
C GLN A 430 25.87 19.34 8.76
N ASN A 431 24.59 19.40 9.17
CA ASN A 431 24.10 20.43 10.07
C ASN A 431 24.50 20.17 11.54
N LEU A 432 24.52 18.92 12.02
CA LEU A 432 24.86 18.56 13.40
C LEU A 432 26.30 18.90 13.78
N GLU A 433 27.24 18.87 12.83
CA GLU A 433 28.60 19.34 13.08
C GLU A 433 28.70 20.88 13.17
N ASN A 434 27.64 21.59 12.76
CA ASN A 434 27.51 23.05 12.80
C ASN A 434 26.43 23.57 13.79
N PHE A 435 25.62 22.71 14.43
CA PHE A 435 24.43 23.12 15.20
C PHE A 435 24.29 22.42 16.57
N ASN A 436 23.84 23.22 17.55
CA ASN A 436 23.60 22.83 18.93
C ASN A 436 22.38 21.86 19.03
N PRO A 437 22.46 20.68 19.68
CA PRO A 437 21.46 19.59 19.59
C PRO A 437 20.08 19.85 20.24
N SER A 438 19.74 21.08 20.61
CA SER A 438 18.57 21.37 21.44
C SER A 438 17.28 21.65 20.66
N ILE A 439 17.24 21.50 19.33
CA ILE A 439 16.04 21.77 18.52
C ILE A 439 15.53 20.47 17.90
N ASN A 440 14.53 19.85 18.54
CA ASN A 440 13.75 18.78 17.91
C ASN A 440 13.08 19.34 16.63
N HIS A 441 13.51 18.86 15.47
CA HIS A 441 12.84 19.17 14.20
C HIS A 441 11.57 18.32 14.06
N TYR A 442 10.47 18.97 13.74
CA TYR A 442 9.23 18.33 13.34
C TYR A 442 9.27 18.16 11.82
N PHE A 443 8.86 17.00 11.32
CA PHE A 443 8.63 16.81 9.89
C PHE A 443 7.29 17.45 9.52
N GLU A 444 7.32 18.39 8.58
CA GLU A 444 6.14 19.00 7.99
C GLU A 444 5.91 18.38 6.61
N ILE A 445 4.68 17.92 6.37
CA ILE A 445 4.26 17.39 5.07
C ILE A 445 3.10 18.26 4.60
N GLN A 446 3.28 18.86 3.42
CA GLN A 446 2.26 19.64 2.75
C GLN A 446 1.62 18.78 1.66
N ASN A 447 0.31 18.58 1.75
CA ASN A 447 -0.49 17.98 0.68
C ASN A 447 -1.17 19.11 -0.09
N ASP A 448 -0.81 19.27 -1.35
CA ASP A 448 -1.52 20.16 -2.27
C ASP A 448 -2.62 19.38 -2.99
N THR A 449 -3.84 19.93 -3.03
CA THR A 449 -4.99 19.31 -3.68
C THR A 449 -5.45 20.24 -4.81
N GLU A 450 -4.96 19.98 -6.02
CA GLU A 450 -5.32 20.73 -7.22
C GLU A 450 -6.71 20.31 -7.74
N GLY A 451 -7.41 21.21 -8.42
CA GLY A 451 -8.62 20.87 -9.21
C GLY A 451 -9.96 20.82 -8.46
N LEU A 452 -9.98 21.08 -7.15
CA LEU A 452 -11.23 21.14 -6.38
C LEU A 452 -12.17 22.23 -6.90
N LEU A 453 -13.44 21.89 -7.14
CA LEU A 453 -14.47 22.77 -7.70
C LEU A 453 -14.13 23.29 -9.12
N SER A 454 -13.27 22.57 -9.87
CA SER A 454 -12.96 22.94 -11.25
C SER A 454 -14.16 22.73 -12.18
N LEU A 455 -14.22 23.52 -13.26
CA LEU A 455 -15.27 23.42 -14.28
C LEU A 455 -15.08 22.21 -15.22
N GLU A 456 -13.90 21.56 -15.19
CA GLU A 456 -13.49 20.57 -16.19
C GLU A 456 -14.11 19.19 -15.94
N GLU A 457 -14.32 18.81 -14.68
CA GLU A 457 -15.06 17.60 -14.30
C GLU A 457 -16.25 17.96 -13.39
N ALA A 458 -17.47 17.82 -13.90
CA ALA A 458 -18.71 18.14 -13.16
C ALA A 458 -19.05 17.15 -12.01
N GLY A 459 -18.07 16.36 -11.55
CA GLY A 459 -18.26 15.28 -10.58
C GLY A 459 -18.00 15.70 -9.14
N SER A 460 -19.04 16.10 -8.41
CA SER A 460 -18.95 16.46 -6.98
C SER A 460 -18.42 15.34 -6.06
N ILE A 461 -18.36 14.10 -6.56
CA ILE A 461 -17.87 12.93 -5.80
C ILE A 461 -16.36 13.05 -5.57
N PHE A 462 -15.58 13.37 -6.61
CA PHE A 462 -14.12 13.46 -6.49
C PHE A 462 -13.70 14.57 -5.52
N ASP A 463 -14.33 15.74 -5.64
CA ASP A 463 -14.12 16.85 -4.69
C ASP A 463 -14.40 16.42 -3.25
N ASN A 464 -15.52 15.74 -3.02
CA ASN A 464 -15.85 15.20 -1.70
C ASN A 464 -14.82 14.17 -1.21
N GLN A 465 -14.29 13.31 -2.10
CA GLN A 465 -13.27 12.31 -1.75
C GLN A 465 -11.97 12.99 -1.31
N MET A 466 -11.50 13.98 -2.07
CA MET A 466 -10.27 14.71 -1.79
C MET A 466 -10.37 15.55 -0.51
N VAL A 467 -11.48 16.26 -0.31
CA VAL A 467 -11.71 17.04 0.93
C VAL A 467 -11.84 16.11 2.14
N THR A 468 -12.55 14.98 2.00
CA THR A 468 -12.62 13.96 3.06
C THR A 468 -11.23 13.43 3.39
N MET A 469 -10.42 13.13 2.39
CA MET A 469 -9.06 12.63 2.59
C MET A 469 -8.19 13.62 3.36
N ALA A 470 -8.29 14.92 3.03
CA ALA A 470 -7.61 15.99 3.75
C ALA A 470 -8.08 16.06 5.22
N MET A 471 -9.38 15.96 5.49
CA MET A 471 -9.92 15.99 6.85
C MET A 471 -9.54 14.75 7.67
N LEU A 472 -9.47 13.58 7.06
CA LEU A 472 -9.09 12.34 7.73
C LEU A 472 -7.61 12.29 8.11
N SER A 473 -6.77 13.00 7.34
CA SER A 473 -5.32 12.79 7.34
C SER A 473 -4.51 13.96 7.90
N SER A 474 -5.09 15.17 7.96
CA SER A 474 -4.35 16.38 8.33
C SER A 474 -4.73 16.92 9.72
N HIS A 475 -3.74 17.42 10.45
CA HIS A 475 -3.99 18.15 11.71
C HIS A 475 -4.50 19.58 11.49
N LEU A 476 -4.06 20.20 10.39
CA LEU A 476 -4.44 21.53 9.94
C LEU A 476 -4.81 21.43 8.46
N VAL A 477 -5.98 21.94 8.10
CA VAL A 477 -6.45 22.02 6.72
C VAL A 477 -6.58 23.49 6.36
N LEU A 478 -5.82 23.92 5.35
CA LEU A 478 -5.87 25.28 4.82
C LEU A 478 -6.96 25.34 3.75
N ILE A 479 -8.04 26.06 4.02
CA ILE A 479 -9.13 26.23 3.07
C ILE A 479 -8.90 27.53 2.32
N ASN A 480 -8.26 27.42 1.16
CA ASN A 480 -7.94 28.54 0.30
C ASN A 480 -9.14 28.92 -0.58
N HIS A 481 -9.91 29.93 -0.18
CA HIS A 481 -11.15 30.32 -0.86
C HIS A 481 -11.06 31.75 -1.41
N LYS A 482 -11.62 32.01 -2.60
CA LYS A 482 -11.63 33.36 -3.18
C LYS A 482 -12.90 34.09 -2.76
N GLY A 483 -12.77 35.32 -2.25
CA GLY A 483 -13.92 36.13 -1.84
C GLY A 483 -14.54 35.69 -0.52
N GLU A 484 -15.86 35.60 -0.47
CA GLU A 484 -16.64 35.28 0.74
C GLU A 484 -17.00 33.79 0.83
N PHE A 485 -17.48 33.34 1.99
CA PHE A 485 -17.94 31.95 2.17
C PHE A 485 -19.12 31.63 1.25
N THR A 486 -19.05 30.52 0.53
CA THR A 486 -20.10 30.05 -0.39
C THR A 486 -20.85 28.84 0.17
N SER A 487 -22.07 28.60 -0.34
CA SER A 487 -22.85 27.40 0.00
C SER A 487 -22.14 26.11 -0.41
N ASN A 488 -21.43 26.12 -1.55
CA ASN A 488 -20.69 24.95 -2.03
C ASN A 488 -19.60 24.53 -1.04
N LEU A 489 -18.88 25.50 -0.46
CA LEU A 489 -17.87 25.22 0.56
C LEU A 489 -18.51 24.60 1.82
N LYS A 490 -19.69 25.09 2.23
CA LYS A 490 -20.46 24.49 3.32
C LYS A 490 -20.79 23.03 3.02
N ASP A 491 -21.31 22.76 1.82
CA ASP A 491 -21.77 21.43 1.45
C ASP A 491 -20.60 20.43 1.39
N LEU A 492 -19.45 20.82 0.83
CA LEU A 492 -18.22 20.02 0.83
C LEU A 492 -17.74 19.69 2.25
N ILE A 493 -17.69 20.68 3.14
CA ILE A 493 -17.28 20.49 4.54
C ILE A 493 -18.28 19.57 5.25
N GLY A 494 -19.58 19.76 5.02
CA GLY A 494 -20.64 18.94 5.61
C GLY A 494 -20.55 17.48 5.20
N MET A 495 -20.39 17.20 3.91
CA MET A 495 -20.25 15.82 3.41
C MET A 495 -18.96 15.16 3.89
N SER A 496 -17.87 15.91 3.94
CA SER A 496 -16.59 15.42 4.46
C SER A 496 -16.65 15.12 5.96
N PHE A 497 -17.37 15.94 6.73
CA PHE A 497 -17.67 15.69 8.13
C PHE A 497 -18.46 14.38 8.32
N TYR A 498 -19.51 14.18 7.52
CA TYR A 498 -20.26 12.91 7.54
C TYR A 498 -19.37 11.72 7.22
N ALA A 499 -18.58 11.79 6.15
CA ALA A 499 -17.70 10.69 5.75
C ALA A 499 -16.63 10.40 6.82
N LYS A 500 -16.10 11.44 7.48
CA LYS A 500 -15.19 11.29 8.63
C LYS A 500 -15.82 10.48 9.76
N LEU A 501 -17.08 10.74 10.11
CA LEU A 501 -17.80 10.00 11.15
C LEU A 501 -17.97 8.52 10.77
N GLN A 502 -18.26 8.23 9.51
CA GLN A 502 -18.41 6.84 9.05
C GLN A 502 -17.08 6.08 9.08
N ILE A 503 -15.97 6.74 8.75
CA ILE A 503 -14.61 6.15 8.73
C ILE A 503 -13.99 6.12 10.14
N CYS A 504 -14.53 6.88 11.10
CA CYS A 504 -14.08 6.93 12.50
C CYS A 504 -12.60 7.36 12.66
N SER A 505 -12.14 8.36 11.90
CA SER A 505 -10.78 8.88 12.09
C SER A 505 -10.65 9.61 13.43
N PRO A 506 -9.62 9.30 14.24
CA PRO A 506 -9.43 9.90 15.57
C PRO A 506 -8.91 11.35 15.51
N ILE A 507 -8.57 11.85 14.32
CA ILE A 507 -7.99 13.19 14.17
C ILE A 507 -9.10 14.23 14.19
N LYS A 508 -8.86 15.30 14.94
CA LYS A 508 -9.71 16.50 14.93
C LYS A 508 -8.99 17.59 14.14
N PRO A 509 -9.19 17.70 12.81
CA PRO A 509 -8.50 18.71 12.00
C PRO A 509 -8.95 20.12 12.39
N LYS A 510 -7.99 21.04 12.44
CA LYS A 510 -8.23 22.48 12.51
C LYS A 510 -8.44 23.03 11.11
N LEU A 511 -9.54 23.73 10.87
CA LEU A 511 -9.83 24.33 9.56
C LEU A 511 -9.44 25.82 9.60
N LEU A 512 -8.43 26.21 8.82
CA LEU A 512 -7.96 27.61 8.68
C LEU A 512 -8.39 28.14 7.30
N PHE A 513 -9.36 29.05 7.30
CA PHE A 513 -9.89 29.68 6.09
C PHE A 513 -9.00 30.84 5.67
N VAL A 514 -8.42 30.74 4.48
CA VAL A 514 -7.64 31.81 3.85
C VAL A 514 -8.48 32.40 2.73
N LEU A 515 -9.10 33.56 3.00
CA LEU A 515 -9.97 34.24 2.06
C LEU A 515 -9.12 35.19 1.20
N ARG A 516 -9.00 34.89 -0.09
CA ARG A 516 -8.19 35.64 -1.06
C ARG A 516 -8.95 36.81 -1.68
N ASP A 517 -8.18 37.71 -2.29
CA ASP A 517 -8.66 38.86 -3.08
C ASP A 517 -9.54 39.83 -2.27
N GLN A 518 -9.24 39.99 -0.98
CA GLN A 518 -10.00 40.87 -0.10
C GLN A 518 -9.65 42.34 -0.36
N ALA A 519 -10.65 43.14 -0.68
CA ALA A 519 -10.50 44.58 -0.89
C ALA A 519 -10.34 45.35 0.42
N ASP A 520 -11.03 44.90 1.49
CA ASP A 520 -11.02 45.53 2.80
C ASP A 520 -10.59 44.55 3.90
N LEU A 521 -9.35 44.71 4.36
CA LEU A 521 -8.78 43.89 5.45
C LEU A 521 -9.29 44.29 6.84
N THR A 522 -10.00 45.42 6.98
CA THR A 522 -10.57 45.88 8.25
C THR A 522 -11.89 45.19 8.60
N SER A 523 -12.54 44.59 7.60
CA SER A 523 -13.84 43.90 7.70
C SER A 523 -13.80 42.51 8.36
N LYS A 524 -12.74 42.15 9.09
CA LYS A 524 -12.59 40.83 9.75
C LYS A 524 -13.80 40.39 10.57
N ALA A 525 -14.47 41.33 11.26
CA ALA A 525 -15.66 41.03 12.05
C ALA A 525 -16.83 40.46 11.21
N THR A 526 -16.98 40.90 9.97
CA THR A 526 -18.00 40.38 9.03
C THR A 526 -17.74 38.92 8.71
N PHE A 527 -16.48 38.58 8.40
CA PHE A 527 -16.08 37.21 8.08
C PHE A 527 -16.11 36.28 9.28
N PHE A 528 -15.83 36.78 10.49
CA PHE A 528 -16.05 36.02 11.72
C PHE A 528 -17.54 35.68 11.91
N ARG A 529 -18.45 36.62 11.60
CA ARG A 529 -19.89 36.34 11.62
C ARG A 529 -20.28 35.30 10.57
N GLN A 530 -19.74 35.39 9.35
CA GLN A 530 -19.98 34.41 8.30
C GLN A 530 -19.45 33.01 8.68
N SER A 531 -18.26 32.91 9.28
CA SER A 531 -17.71 31.64 9.78
C SER A 531 -18.56 31.05 10.91
N ALA A 532 -19.08 31.88 11.81
CA ALA A 532 -19.99 31.44 12.87
C ALA A 532 -21.32 30.93 12.28
N GLN A 533 -21.88 31.63 11.29
CA GLN A 533 -23.08 31.22 10.57
C GLN A 533 -22.87 29.90 9.81
N LEU A 534 -21.72 29.74 9.15
CA LEU A 534 -21.33 28.50 8.48
C LEU A 534 -21.35 27.33 9.47
N LYS A 535 -20.70 27.50 10.64
CA LYS A 535 -20.66 26.49 11.70
C LYS A 535 -22.06 26.16 12.24
N GLU A 536 -22.87 27.18 12.52
CA GLU A 536 -24.24 27.00 12.98
C GLU A 536 -25.09 26.23 11.97
N GLN A 537 -24.97 26.57 10.68
CA GLN A 537 -25.66 25.87 9.61
C GLN A 537 -25.22 24.41 9.50
N LEU A 538 -23.92 24.14 9.50
CA LEU A 538 -23.40 22.76 9.52
C LEU A 538 -23.93 21.99 10.74
N GLN A 539 -23.98 22.62 11.91
CA GLN A 539 -24.46 21.99 13.13
C GLN A 539 -25.96 21.70 13.10
N ASN A 540 -26.74 22.57 12.47
CA ASN A 540 -28.15 22.33 12.21
C ASN A 540 -28.36 21.20 11.19
N ASP A 541 -27.61 21.22 10.09
CA ASP A 541 -27.69 20.23 9.01
C ASP A 541 -27.22 18.84 9.49
N SER A 542 -26.35 18.76 10.50
CA SER A 542 -25.81 17.51 11.04
C SER A 542 -26.51 16.97 12.29
N LYS A 543 -27.61 17.58 12.78
CA LYS A 543 -28.30 17.13 14.00
C LYS A 543 -28.68 15.64 13.99
N PHE A 544 -29.01 15.10 12.82
CA PHE A 544 -29.38 13.69 12.68
C PHE A 544 -28.21 12.72 12.92
N LEU A 545 -26.96 13.20 12.82
CA LEU A 545 -25.74 12.43 13.08
C LEU A 545 -25.45 12.25 14.57
N LYS A 546 -26.18 12.94 15.45
CA LYS A 546 -26.09 12.83 16.92
C LYS A 546 -24.67 13.05 17.48
N THR A 547 -23.83 13.76 16.75
CA THR A 547 -22.45 14.09 17.13
C THR A 547 -22.23 15.59 16.97
N SER A 548 -21.49 16.21 17.89
CA SER A 548 -21.21 17.63 17.78
C SER A 548 -20.10 17.89 16.76
N ILE A 549 -20.26 18.89 15.90
CA ILE A 549 -19.18 19.33 15.00
C ILE A 549 -17.94 19.73 15.80
N ASP A 550 -18.14 20.32 16.98
CA ASP A 550 -17.05 20.72 17.86
C ASP A 550 -16.27 19.57 18.46
N GLU A 551 -16.77 18.34 18.43
CA GLU A 551 -16.02 17.16 18.87
C GLU A 551 -15.04 16.70 17.77
N GLU A 552 -15.37 16.95 16.52
CA GLU A 552 -14.76 16.30 15.36
C GLU A 552 -13.96 17.25 14.47
N LEU A 553 -14.31 18.54 14.46
CA LEU A 553 -13.63 19.61 13.69
C LEU A 553 -13.33 20.79 14.62
N ASP A 554 -12.19 21.44 14.43
CA ASP A 554 -11.88 22.73 15.09
C ASP A 554 -12.14 23.88 14.11
N ILE A 555 -13.33 24.47 14.26
CA ILE A 555 -13.81 25.65 13.54
C ILE A 555 -14.03 26.78 14.55
N SER A 556 -13.17 27.80 14.49
CA SER A 556 -13.22 28.98 15.34
C SER A 556 -13.10 30.27 14.51
N ASN A 557 -13.58 31.38 15.06
CA ASN A 557 -13.47 32.69 14.41
C ASN A 557 -12.01 33.11 14.21
N GLU A 558 -11.10 32.68 15.09
CA GLU A 558 -9.66 32.94 14.97
C GLU A 558 -9.02 32.19 13.79
N ASN A 559 -9.75 31.26 13.19
CA ASN A 559 -9.28 30.47 12.05
C ASN A 559 -9.65 31.11 10.70
N VAL A 560 -9.87 32.43 10.63
CA VAL A 560 -10.10 33.14 9.38
C VAL A 560 -8.99 34.16 9.14
N TYR A 561 -8.31 34.04 8.00
CA TYR A 561 -7.28 34.95 7.53
C TYR A 561 -7.71 35.63 6.23
N LEU A 562 -7.62 36.95 6.17
CA LEU A 562 -7.93 37.73 4.99
C LEU A 562 -6.64 38.05 4.25
N LEU A 563 -6.59 37.68 2.97
CA LEU A 563 -5.44 37.92 2.12
C LEU A 563 -5.84 38.91 1.01
N PRO A 564 -5.10 40.02 0.82
CA PRO A 564 -5.40 40.97 -0.23
C PRO A 564 -5.14 40.33 -1.60
N ASN A 565 -5.57 41.00 -2.67
CA ASN A 565 -5.19 40.56 -4.02
C ASN A 565 -3.67 40.65 -4.19
N ALA A 566 -3.05 39.59 -4.74
CA ALA A 566 -1.62 39.54 -5.04
C ALA A 566 -1.21 40.60 -6.08
N PHE A 567 -2.17 41.02 -6.90
CA PHE A 567 -1.98 42.00 -7.95
C PHE A 567 -2.97 43.17 -7.80
N SER A 568 -2.48 44.38 -8.02
CA SER A 568 -3.29 45.57 -8.12
C SER A 568 -3.46 45.92 -9.59
N HIS A 569 -4.68 46.28 -9.97
CA HIS A 569 -5.02 46.72 -11.32
C HIS A 569 -5.35 48.19 -11.23
N ASP A 570 -4.75 48.99 -12.10
CA ASP A 570 -5.02 50.42 -12.20
C ASP A 570 -4.99 50.83 -13.67
N VAL A 571 -5.59 51.97 -13.98
CA VAL A 571 -5.51 52.55 -15.31
C VAL A 571 -4.49 53.67 -15.25
N ASN A 572 -3.40 53.54 -16.02
CA ASN A 572 -2.39 54.58 -16.06
C ASN A 572 -3.04 55.91 -16.48
N PRO A 573 -2.98 56.96 -15.64
CA PRO A 573 -3.75 58.19 -15.88
C PRO A 573 -3.28 58.98 -17.10
N ILE A 574 -2.07 58.71 -17.59
CA ILE A 574 -1.49 59.39 -18.76
C ILE A 574 -1.82 58.63 -20.05
N SER A 575 -1.70 57.30 -20.04
CA SER A 575 -1.87 56.49 -21.25
C SER A 575 -3.26 55.87 -21.40
N ASN A 576 -4.09 55.90 -20.35
CA ASN A 576 -5.37 55.19 -20.25
C ASN A 576 -5.26 53.67 -20.54
N ILE A 577 -4.10 53.09 -20.24
CA ILE A 577 -3.83 51.65 -20.43
C ILE A 577 -3.99 50.96 -19.07
N PRO A 578 -4.73 49.83 -18.98
CA PRO A 578 -4.75 49.03 -17.78
C PRO A 578 -3.36 48.46 -17.48
N GLN A 579 -2.86 48.73 -16.29
CA GLN A 579 -1.60 48.21 -15.77
C GLN A 579 -1.87 47.29 -14.59
N CYS A 580 -1.15 46.18 -14.55
CA CYS A 580 -1.19 45.21 -13.45
C CYS A 580 0.19 45.20 -12.78
N TRP A 581 0.23 45.45 -11.48
CA TRP A 581 1.47 45.39 -10.69
C TRP A 581 1.28 44.58 -9.41
N ARG A 582 2.39 44.11 -8.84
CA ARG A 582 2.37 43.35 -7.59
C ARG A 582 1.92 44.23 -6.44
N ASN A 583 0.95 43.76 -5.67
CA ASN A 583 0.53 44.43 -4.44
C ASN A 583 1.61 44.26 -3.37
N GLN A 584 2.16 45.37 -2.87
CA GLN A 584 3.23 45.34 -1.86
C GLN A 584 2.75 44.87 -0.48
N THR A 585 1.45 44.91 -0.21
CA THR A 585 0.86 44.42 1.04
C THR A 585 0.79 42.90 1.07
N PHE A 586 0.61 42.26 -0.10
CA PHE A 586 0.45 40.81 -0.18
C PHE A 586 1.63 40.00 0.40
N PRO A 587 2.91 40.27 0.07
CA PRO A 587 4.03 39.54 0.67
C PRO A 587 4.10 39.68 2.20
N LYS A 588 3.75 40.85 2.75
CA LYS A 588 3.74 41.08 4.21
C LYS A 588 2.68 40.22 4.89
N GLU A 589 1.48 40.18 4.32
CA GLU A 589 0.38 39.36 4.82
C GLU A 589 0.67 37.85 4.70
N ILE A 590 1.38 37.41 3.64
CA ILE A 590 1.85 36.02 3.52
C ILE A 590 2.81 35.64 4.64
N ILE A 591 3.75 36.52 5.02
CA ILE A 591 4.68 36.25 6.13
C ILE A 591 3.90 36.09 7.45
N THR A 592 2.93 36.96 7.70
CA THR A 592 2.06 36.88 8.89
C THR A 592 1.21 35.59 8.89
N LEU A 593 0.60 35.24 7.76
CA LEU A 593 -0.14 33.99 7.61
C LEU A 593 0.75 32.77 7.88
N ARG A 594 1.96 32.78 7.32
CA ARG A 594 2.96 31.73 7.55
C ARG A 594 3.26 31.56 9.04
N ASP A 595 3.47 32.66 9.77
CA ASP A 595 3.73 32.61 11.21
C ASP A 595 2.53 32.03 11.98
N ILE A 596 1.31 32.38 11.59
CA ILE A 596 0.07 31.80 12.16
C ILE A 596 0.00 30.29 11.90
N ILE A 597 0.28 29.84 10.68
CA ILE A 597 0.28 28.42 10.31
C ILE A 597 1.29 27.65 11.19
N PHE A 598 2.53 28.12 11.26
CA PHE A 598 3.57 27.47 12.06
C PHE A 598 3.25 27.47 13.56
N ASN A 599 2.65 28.54 14.07
CA ASN A 599 2.23 28.59 15.47
C ASN A 599 1.11 27.59 15.77
N ASN A 600 0.16 27.39 14.85
CA ASN A 600 -0.88 26.37 14.97
C ASN A 600 -0.32 24.94 14.90
N ILE A 601 0.64 24.68 14.02
CA ILE A 601 1.31 23.37 13.93
C ILE A 601 2.06 23.09 15.25
N LYS A 602 2.78 24.09 15.79
CA LYS A 602 3.51 23.98 17.05
C LYS A 602 2.59 23.77 18.26
N SER A 603 1.43 24.42 18.32
CA SER A 603 0.48 24.23 19.43
C SER A 603 -0.14 22.83 19.41
N THR A 604 -0.51 22.35 18.22
CA THR A 604 -1.10 21.01 18.04
C THR A 604 -0.13 19.90 18.44
N THR A 605 1.14 20.01 18.03
CA THR A 605 2.21 19.05 18.40
C THR A 605 2.55 19.09 19.88
N LYS A 606 2.51 20.26 20.54
CA LYS A 606 2.70 20.37 22.00
C LYS A 606 1.61 19.63 22.76
N THR A 607 0.35 19.76 22.35
CA THR A 607 -0.79 19.05 22.98
C THR A 607 -0.63 17.54 22.86
N GLN A 608 -0.22 17.04 21.69
CA GLN A 608 0.03 15.61 21.48
C GLN A 608 1.24 15.11 22.28
N LYS A 609 2.34 15.87 22.33
CA LYS A 609 3.53 15.52 23.12
C LYS A 609 3.20 15.48 24.62
N PHE A 610 2.42 16.43 25.13
CA PHE A 610 2.02 16.45 26.54
C PHE A 610 1.14 15.26 26.90
N GLN A 611 0.22 14.86 26.00
CA GLN A 611 -0.57 13.64 26.16
C GLN A 611 0.29 12.38 26.12
N PHE A 612 1.22 12.27 25.16
CA PHE A 612 2.15 11.15 25.04
C PHE A 612 3.05 11.00 26.29
N VAL A 613 3.63 12.10 26.78
CA VAL A 613 4.48 12.11 27.98
C VAL A 613 3.66 11.83 29.25
N LYS A 614 2.41 12.30 29.34
CA LYS A 614 1.49 11.97 30.44
C LYS A 614 1.10 10.49 30.44
N ASN A 615 0.94 9.88 29.26
CA ASN A 615 0.65 8.45 29.10
C ASN A 615 1.89 7.57 29.41
N LEU A 616 3.09 8.02 29.05
CA LEU A 616 4.35 7.37 29.42
C LEU A 616 4.63 7.43 30.92
N SER A 617 4.38 8.59 31.55
CA SER A 617 4.61 8.78 33.00
C SER A 617 3.59 8.03 33.87
N THR A 618 2.33 7.91 33.43
CA THR A 618 1.32 7.09 34.11
C THR A 618 1.55 5.58 33.96
N HIS A 619 2.27 5.13 32.93
CA HIS A 619 2.65 3.72 32.77
C HIS A 619 3.85 3.26 33.63
N ILE A 620 4.55 4.18 34.31
CA ILE A 620 5.70 3.85 35.18
C ILE A 620 5.27 3.63 36.66
N THR A 621 4.06 4.05 37.05
CA THR A 621 3.47 3.71 38.37
C THR A 621 2.34 2.70 38.22
N VAL A 622 2.46 1.56 38.93
CA VAL A 622 1.63 0.35 38.84
C VAL A 622 0.21 0.56 39.39
N ALA A 623 -0.61 1.37 38.72
CA ALA A 623 -2.05 1.45 38.95
C ALA A 623 -2.79 1.11 37.65
N LEU A 624 -3.70 0.13 37.73
CA LEU A 624 -4.54 -0.33 36.63
C LEU A 624 -5.37 0.85 36.07
N PRO A 625 -5.24 1.21 34.79
CA PRO A 625 -6.03 2.28 34.20
C PRO A 625 -7.50 1.87 34.08
N ASP A 626 -8.40 2.81 34.35
CA ASP A 626 -9.84 2.69 34.21
C ASP A 626 -10.22 2.42 32.74
N PRO A 627 -10.89 1.30 32.41
CA PRO A 627 -11.20 0.91 31.03
C PRO A 627 -12.17 1.84 30.29
N GLN A 628 -12.72 2.88 30.92
CA GLN A 628 -13.61 3.83 30.26
C GLN A 628 -12.94 5.11 29.74
N THR A 629 -11.62 5.31 29.95
CA THR A 629 -10.94 6.47 29.35
C THR A 629 -10.39 6.13 27.97
N PRO A 630 -10.83 6.82 26.89
CA PRO A 630 -10.30 6.59 25.54
C PRO A 630 -8.78 6.81 25.53
N LYS A 631 -8.06 5.82 25.02
CA LYS A 631 -6.60 5.87 24.89
C LYS A 631 -6.23 6.94 23.85
N ASN A 632 -5.78 8.09 24.32
CA ASN A 632 -5.21 9.15 23.49
C ASN A 632 -3.80 8.76 23.05
N GLU A 633 -3.67 7.80 22.14
CA GLU A 633 -2.43 7.57 21.40
C GLU A 633 -2.20 8.71 20.38
N PRO A 634 -0.94 9.09 20.11
CA PRO A 634 -0.65 10.10 19.09
C PRO A 634 -1.20 9.61 17.74
N ALA A 635 -1.86 10.52 17.00
CA ALA A 635 -2.52 10.20 15.73
C ALA A 635 -1.57 9.50 14.74
N TYR A 636 -0.31 9.95 14.70
CA TYR A 636 0.78 9.35 13.93
C TYR A 636 2.02 9.18 14.80
N ALA A 637 2.65 8.02 14.70
CA ALA A 637 3.87 7.70 15.44
C ALA A 637 5.12 8.05 14.61
N ASP A 638 5.07 7.78 13.31
CA ASP A 638 6.11 8.02 12.33
C ASP A 638 5.51 8.17 10.92
N LEU A 639 6.37 8.38 9.92
CA LEU A 639 5.97 8.52 8.51
C LEU A 639 5.35 7.23 7.94
N THR A 640 5.80 6.06 8.41
CA THR A 640 5.26 4.77 7.97
C THR A 640 3.82 4.59 8.45
N HIS A 641 3.52 4.98 9.70
CA HIS A 641 2.18 4.98 10.26
C HIS A 641 1.29 6.00 9.54
N LEU A 642 1.80 7.20 9.26
CA LEU A 642 1.08 8.19 8.45
C LEU A 642 0.72 7.64 7.06
N TYR A 643 1.69 7.05 6.34
CA TYR A 643 1.46 6.45 5.03
C TYR A 643 0.44 5.32 5.09
N GLY A 644 0.57 4.39 6.04
CA GLY A 644 -0.37 3.29 6.23
C GLY A 644 -1.78 3.79 6.52
N LYS A 645 -1.93 4.87 7.30
CA LYS A 645 -3.21 5.52 7.57
C LYS A 645 -3.78 6.21 6.34
N ILE A 646 -2.97 6.95 5.60
CA ILE A 646 -3.37 7.62 4.35
C ILE A 646 -3.89 6.58 3.36
N SER A 647 -3.15 5.49 3.14
CA SER A 647 -3.55 4.41 2.25
C SER A 647 -4.86 3.75 2.69
N SER A 648 -5.00 3.45 3.98
CA SER A 648 -6.22 2.84 4.53
C SER A 648 -7.44 3.76 4.42
N ASN A 649 -7.26 5.06 4.70
CA ASN A 649 -8.31 6.06 4.56
C ASN A 649 -8.74 6.21 3.09
N TRP A 650 -7.78 6.23 2.16
CA TRP A 650 -8.08 6.29 0.73
C TRP A 650 -8.84 5.06 0.26
N GLU A 651 -8.42 3.86 0.63
CA GLU A 651 -9.17 2.63 0.30
C GLU A 651 -10.59 2.66 0.85
N ALA A 652 -10.79 3.18 2.07
CA ALA A 652 -12.12 3.32 2.65
C ALA A 652 -12.97 4.33 1.85
N ILE A 653 -12.39 5.49 1.51
CA ILE A 653 -13.04 6.52 0.68
C ILE A 653 -13.37 5.98 -0.71
N ASP A 654 -12.49 5.19 -1.34
CA ASP A 654 -12.71 4.65 -2.69
C ASP A 654 -13.81 3.59 -2.67
N LYS A 655 -13.72 2.61 -1.76
CA LYS A 655 -14.71 1.53 -1.60
C LYS A 655 -16.09 2.06 -1.24
N LEU A 656 -16.14 3.07 -0.37
CA LEU A 656 -17.40 3.59 0.16
C LEU A 656 -17.89 4.83 -0.59
N GLY A 657 -17.03 5.55 -1.31
CA GLY A 657 -17.31 6.88 -1.87
C GLY A 657 -18.50 6.90 -2.83
N SER A 658 -18.63 5.89 -3.69
CA SER A 658 -19.79 5.75 -4.60
C SER A 658 -21.14 5.64 -3.86
N LYS A 659 -21.14 5.23 -2.59
CA LYS A 659 -22.34 5.11 -1.73
C LYS A 659 -22.43 6.22 -0.69
N LEU A 660 -21.32 6.59 -0.04
CA LEU A 660 -21.24 7.59 1.03
C LEU A 660 -21.31 9.03 0.53
N LEU A 661 -20.65 9.32 -0.60
CA LEU A 661 -20.48 10.67 -1.13
C LEU A 661 -21.38 10.93 -2.34
N GLN A 662 -22.43 10.12 -2.50
CA GLN A 662 -23.38 10.25 -3.60
C GLN A 662 -24.33 11.44 -3.40
N CYS A 663 -24.60 11.83 -2.15
CA CYS A 663 -25.32 13.05 -1.83
C CYS A 663 -24.38 14.24 -1.94
N LYS A 664 -24.87 15.36 -2.49
CA LYS A 664 -24.10 16.59 -2.61
C LYS A 664 -24.07 17.36 -1.29
N THR A 665 -25.11 17.22 -0.48
CA THR A 665 -25.28 17.98 0.76
C THR A 665 -25.75 17.09 1.92
N LEU A 666 -25.50 17.53 3.16
CA LEU A 666 -26.03 16.88 4.36
C LEU A 666 -27.56 16.88 4.38
N PHE A 667 -28.19 17.90 3.80
CA PHE A 667 -29.64 17.98 3.68
C PHE A 667 -30.20 16.90 2.74
N GLU A 668 -29.59 16.71 1.56
CA GLU A 668 -29.94 15.62 0.65
C GLU A 668 -29.76 14.26 1.31
N LEU A 669 -28.68 14.07 2.08
CA LEU A 669 -28.43 12.85 2.84
C LEU A 669 -29.51 12.62 3.91
N SER A 670 -29.91 13.66 4.65
CA SER A 670 -30.99 13.58 5.64
C SER A 670 -32.31 13.18 4.98
N ILE A 671 -32.65 13.79 3.84
CA ILE A 671 -33.83 13.42 3.05
C ILE A 671 -33.74 11.97 2.58
N MET A 672 -32.59 11.55 2.05
CA MET A 672 -32.39 10.19 1.58
C MET A 672 -32.60 9.18 2.72
N ASN A 673 -32.08 9.45 3.91
CA ASN A 673 -32.25 8.60 5.09
C ASN A 673 -33.71 8.54 5.55
N GLU A 674 -34.42 9.67 5.54
CA GLU A 674 -35.86 9.71 5.88
C GLU A 674 -36.69 8.90 4.87
N LEU A 675 -36.47 9.12 3.57
CA LEU A 675 -37.14 8.37 2.50
C LEU A 675 -36.83 6.87 2.59
N GLN A 676 -35.58 6.50 2.85
CA GLN A 676 -35.20 5.09 3.06
C GLN A 676 -35.88 4.49 4.29
N ALA A 677 -36.01 5.23 5.39
CA ALA A 677 -36.73 4.75 6.57
C ALA A 677 -38.21 4.48 6.28
N ILE A 678 -38.87 5.36 5.52
CA ILE A 678 -40.25 5.19 5.06
C ILE A 678 -40.34 3.96 4.14
N ALA A 679 -39.46 3.85 3.15
CA ALA A 679 -39.41 2.71 2.22
C ALA A 679 -39.21 1.39 2.97
N ASN A 680 -38.27 1.33 3.91
CA ASN A 680 -38.01 0.14 4.74
C ASN A 680 -39.23 -0.27 5.58
N GLN A 681 -39.96 0.69 6.14
CA GLN A 681 -41.21 0.40 6.85
C GLN A 681 -42.28 -0.21 5.92
N ILE A 682 -42.41 0.32 4.70
CA ILE A 682 -43.34 -0.19 3.68
C ILE A 682 -42.93 -1.59 3.24
N ILE A 683 -41.65 -1.79 2.89
CA ILE A 683 -41.07 -3.08 2.49
C ILE A 683 -41.33 -4.13 3.57
N LYS A 684 -41.03 -3.83 4.83
CA LYS A 684 -41.27 -4.75 5.96
C LYS A 684 -42.73 -5.17 6.04
N THR A 685 -43.66 -4.22 5.90
CA THR A 685 -45.09 -4.50 5.94
C THR A 685 -45.54 -5.34 4.74
N LYS A 686 -45.10 -4.97 3.53
CA LYS A 686 -45.50 -5.65 2.28
C LYS A 686 -44.89 -7.05 2.15
N ASN A 687 -43.65 -7.26 2.58
CA ASN A 687 -43.02 -8.58 2.59
C ASN A 687 -43.80 -9.58 3.45
N VAL A 688 -44.34 -9.17 4.60
CA VAL A 688 -45.20 -10.03 5.44
C VAL A 688 -46.48 -10.43 4.71
N HIS A 689 -47.12 -9.48 4.01
CA HIS A 689 -48.31 -9.77 3.22
C HIS A 689 -48.02 -10.67 2.03
N VAL A 690 -46.97 -10.37 1.25
CA VAL A 690 -46.54 -11.19 0.10
C VAL A 690 -46.22 -12.61 0.53
N TYR A 691 -45.50 -12.79 1.64
CA TYR A 691 -45.18 -14.11 2.15
C TYR A 691 -46.44 -14.88 2.53
N ARG A 692 -47.36 -14.26 3.27
CA ARG A 692 -48.63 -14.89 3.68
C ARG A 692 -49.50 -15.27 2.48
N ASP A 693 -49.68 -14.35 1.54
CA ASP A 693 -50.52 -14.58 0.36
C ASP A 693 -49.86 -15.61 -0.57
N GLY A 694 -48.54 -15.57 -0.69
CA GLY A 694 -47.75 -16.58 -1.38
C GLY A 694 -47.91 -17.97 -0.77
N GLU A 695 -47.82 -18.10 0.55
CA GLU A 695 -48.06 -19.37 1.26
C GLU A 695 -49.49 -19.89 1.05
N ASN A 696 -50.48 -18.99 1.04
CA ASN A 696 -51.86 -19.36 0.71
C ASN A 696 -51.98 -19.91 -0.73
N ILE A 697 -51.30 -19.29 -1.71
CA ILE A 697 -51.24 -19.83 -3.08
C ILE A 697 -50.56 -21.20 -3.10
N ILE A 698 -49.43 -21.37 -2.41
CA ILE A 698 -48.72 -22.65 -2.31
C ILE A 698 -49.71 -23.73 -1.85
N ASN A 699 -50.40 -23.48 -0.73
CA ASN A 699 -51.36 -24.42 -0.15
C ASN A 699 -52.54 -24.71 -1.10
N GLN A 700 -53.12 -23.68 -1.73
CA GLN A 700 -54.25 -23.85 -2.67
C GLN A 700 -53.85 -24.63 -3.92
N THR A 701 -52.68 -24.33 -4.49
CA THR A 701 -52.16 -25.03 -5.67
C THR A 701 -51.90 -26.49 -5.31
N LEU A 702 -51.14 -26.78 -4.25
CA LEU A 702 -50.85 -28.15 -3.84
C LEU A 702 -52.11 -28.96 -3.48
N LEU A 703 -53.10 -28.35 -2.81
CA LEU A 703 -54.36 -29.01 -2.48
C LEU A 703 -55.14 -29.42 -3.74
N LYS A 704 -55.22 -28.55 -4.76
CA LYS A 704 -55.89 -28.86 -6.04
C LYS A 704 -55.32 -30.09 -6.74
N PHE A 705 -54.01 -30.36 -6.57
CA PHE A 705 -53.34 -31.48 -7.20
C PHE A 705 -53.26 -32.73 -6.31
N SER A 706 -53.32 -32.59 -4.99
CA SER A 706 -53.35 -33.72 -4.05
C SER A 706 -54.56 -34.65 -4.24
N SER A 707 -55.67 -34.16 -4.81
CA SER A 707 -56.89 -34.93 -5.04
C SER A 707 -56.93 -35.72 -6.36
N ASN A 708 -55.97 -35.50 -7.27
CA ASN A 708 -55.94 -36.15 -8.59
C ASN A 708 -54.78 -37.15 -8.66
N ASN A 709 -55.05 -38.43 -8.94
CA ASN A 709 -54.05 -39.52 -9.02
C ASN A 709 -53.03 -39.40 -10.19
N PHE A 710 -52.83 -38.22 -10.79
CA PHE A 710 -52.02 -38.00 -12.01
C PHE A 710 -50.86 -37.00 -11.82
N ILE A 711 -50.33 -36.88 -10.61
CA ILE A 711 -49.44 -35.76 -10.22
C ILE A 711 -48.10 -35.75 -10.98
N ASP A 712 -47.55 -36.92 -11.37
CA ASP A 712 -46.20 -37.00 -11.97
C ASP A 712 -46.13 -36.48 -13.42
N LYS A 713 -47.24 -36.45 -14.18
CA LYS A 713 -47.25 -35.97 -15.58
C LYS A 713 -47.48 -34.47 -15.73
N ASP A 714 -47.94 -33.81 -14.67
CA ASP A 714 -48.39 -32.41 -14.70
C ASP A 714 -47.45 -31.45 -13.93
N ARG A 715 -46.27 -31.89 -13.48
CA ARG A 715 -45.34 -31.08 -12.67
C ARG A 715 -45.09 -29.69 -13.27
N ASP A 716 -44.74 -29.62 -14.56
CA ASP A 716 -44.40 -28.36 -15.21
C ASP A 716 -45.60 -27.41 -15.24
N ARG A 717 -46.80 -27.95 -15.51
CA ARG A 717 -48.06 -27.19 -15.47
C ARG A 717 -48.37 -26.67 -14.07
N ILE A 718 -48.13 -27.47 -13.03
CA ILE A 718 -48.30 -27.09 -11.62
C ILE A 718 -47.36 -25.93 -11.26
N VAL A 719 -46.10 -26.01 -11.71
CA VAL A 719 -45.07 -24.98 -11.51
C VAL A 719 -45.39 -23.71 -12.28
N GLU A 720 -45.86 -23.81 -13.53
CA GLU A 720 -46.29 -22.67 -14.34
C GLU A 720 -47.47 -21.92 -13.71
N GLU A 721 -48.50 -22.65 -13.28
CA GLU A 721 -49.68 -22.07 -12.61
C GLU A 721 -49.29 -21.33 -11.34
N PHE A 722 -48.46 -21.95 -10.49
CA PHE A 722 -47.93 -21.30 -9.28
C PHE A 722 -47.13 -20.04 -9.62
N ASN A 723 -46.20 -20.13 -10.58
CA ASN A 723 -45.35 -19.02 -10.98
C ASN A 723 -46.15 -17.84 -11.55
N HIS A 724 -47.23 -18.13 -12.28
CA HIS A 724 -48.14 -17.12 -12.81
C HIS A 724 -48.86 -16.38 -11.68
N GLN A 725 -49.52 -17.10 -10.76
CA GLN A 725 -50.23 -16.48 -9.66
C GLN A 725 -49.31 -15.72 -8.70
N LEU A 726 -48.12 -16.28 -8.39
CA LEU A 726 -47.11 -15.60 -7.57
C LEU A 726 -46.64 -14.30 -8.23
N SER A 727 -46.45 -14.29 -9.56
CA SER A 727 -46.04 -13.08 -10.27
C SER A 727 -47.10 -11.97 -10.21
N LEU A 728 -48.39 -12.32 -10.21
CA LEU A 728 -49.48 -11.36 -10.02
C LEU A 728 -49.48 -10.76 -8.61
N ILE A 729 -49.22 -11.56 -7.56
CA ILE A 729 -49.09 -11.06 -6.19
C ILE A 729 -47.92 -10.08 -6.08
N ILE A 730 -46.75 -10.46 -6.61
CA ILE A 730 -45.54 -9.63 -6.53
C ILE A 730 -45.75 -8.30 -7.24
N LYS A 731 -46.30 -8.32 -8.45
CA LYS A 731 -46.61 -7.10 -9.22
C LYS A 731 -47.54 -6.18 -8.43
N ARG A 732 -48.66 -6.71 -7.91
CA ARG A 732 -49.62 -5.94 -7.11
C ARG A 732 -48.98 -5.38 -5.84
N ALA A 733 -48.13 -6.16 -5.17
CA ALA A 733 -47.46 -5.73 -3.94
C ALA A 733 -46.47 -4.59 -4.20
N ILE A 734 -45.72 -4.64 -5.31
CA ILE A 734 -44.82 -3.56 -5.74
C ILE A 734 -45.63 -2.30 -6.07
N GLU A 735 -46.68 -2.41 -6.89
CA GLU A 735 -47.54 -1.27 -7.26
C GLU A 735 -48.14 -0.60 -6.01
N GLN A 736 -48.64 -1.40 -5.05
CA GLN A 736 -49.16 -0.88 -3.79
C GLN A 736 -48.06 -0.31 -2.88
N ALA A 737 -46.85 -0.87 -2.90
CA ALA A 737 -45.74 -0.37 -2.11
C ALA A 737 -45.27 0.99 -2.63
N GLN A 738 -45.19 1.14 -3.96
CA GLN A 738 -44.87 2.39 -4.65
C GLN A 738 -45.96 3.43 -4.42
N SER A 739 -47.24 3.09 -4.59
CA SER A 739 -48.35 3.99 -4.25
C SER A 739 -48.30 4.46 -2.79
N ASN A 740 -48.14 3.53 -1.84
CA ASN A 740 -48.01 3.89 -0.42
C ASN A 740 -46.79 4.78 -0.14
N PHE A 741 -45.69 4.57 -0.87
CA PHE A 741 -44.50 5.39 -0.75
C PHE A 741 -44.76 6.79 -1.30
N ASP A 742 -45.40 6.91 -2.46
CA ASP A 742 -45.78 8.18 -3.06
C ASP A 742 -46.73 8.98 -2.16
N ASP A 743 -47.76 8.34 -1.59
CA ASP A 743 -48.71 8.94 -0.65
C ASP A 743 -48.01 9.47 0.62
N LYS A 744 -47.09 8.67 1.20
CA LYS A 744 -46.33 9.08 2.39
C LYS A 744 -45.27 10.14 2.09
N THR A 745 -44.90 10.31 0.83
CA THR A 745 -43.84 11.23 0.38
C THR A 745 -44.38 12.30 -0.57
N GLU A 746 -45.65 12.66 -0.42
CA GLU A 746 -46.31 13.70 -1.23
C GLU A 746 -45.86 15.12 -0.86
N ARG A 747 -45.05 15.27 0.21
CA ARG A 747 -44.51 16.56 0.63
C ARG A 747 -43.56 17.13 -0.42
N SER A 748 -43.71 18.43 -0.71
CA SER A 748 -42.89 19.17 -1.67
C SER A 748 -41.40 19.31 -1.29
N CYS A 749 -41.03 18.96 -0.06
CA CYS A 749 -39.66 19.01 0.42
C CYS A 749 -38.76 17.89 -0.14
N TYR A 750 -39.32 16.84 -0.75
CA TYR A 750 -38.54 15.73 -1.29
C TYR A 750 -38.18 15.96 -2.76
N LEU A 751 -36.88 15.97 -3.05
CA LEU A 751 -36.38 16.08 -4.43
C LEU A 751 -36.83 14.86 -5.25
N SER A 752 -37.41 15.12 -6.42
CA SER A 752 -37.99 14.08 -7.30
C SER A 752 -36.98 13.02 -7.73
N GLU A 753 -35.72 13.40 -7.94
CA GLU A 753 -34.63 12.49 -8.29
C GLU A 753 -34.33 11.48 -7.17
N ILE A 754 -34.18 11.96 -5.92
CA ILE A 754 -33.93 11.10 -4.75
C ILE A 754 -35.16 10.21 -4.49
N LYS A 755 -36.36 10.80 -4.57
CA LYS A 755 -37.63 10.06 -4.42
C LYS A 755 -37.74 8.93 -5.45
N SER A 756 -37.48 9.19 -6.73
CA SER A 756 -37.51 8.18 -7.79
C SER A 756 -36.51 7.06 -7.53
N LYS A 757 -35.30 7.41 -7.10
CA LYS A 757 -34.24 6.44 -6.80
C LYS A 757 -34.59 5.52 -5.62
N VAL A 758 -35.11 6.08 -4.52
CA VAL A 758 -35.55 5.29 -3.35
C VAL A 758 -36.80 4.46 -3.67
N SER A 759 -37.72 5.00 -4.48
CA SER A 759 -38.90 4.25 -4.94
C SER A 759 -38.51 2.99 -5.73
N LYS A 760 -37.52 3.10 -6.63
CA LYS A 760 -36.96 1.94 -7.36
C LYS A 760 -36.30 0.91 -6.44
N SER A 761 -35.72 1.32 -5.30
CA SER A 761 -35.11 0.38 -4.36
C SER A 761 -36.11 -0.47 -3.57
N ILE A 762 -37.42 -0.16 -3.62
CA ILE A 762 -38.49 -0.96 -3.00
C ILE A 762 -38.71 -2.29 -3.73
N GLU A 763 -38.49 -2.34 -5.05
CA GLU A 763 -38.81 -3.50 -5.88
C GLU A 763 -37.96 -4.73 -5.53
N SER A 764 -36.65 -4.52 -5.38
CA SER A 764 -35.67 -5.62 -5.21
C SER A 764 -35.95 -6.48 -3.96
N PRO A 765 -36.19 -5.92 -2.75
CA PRO A 765 -36.54 -6.73 -1.59
C PRO A 765 -37.85 -7.51 -1.75
N ILE A 766 -38.87 -6.96 -2.41
CA ILE A 766 -40.12 -7.68 -2.65
C ILE A 766 -39.89 -8.84 -3.64
N HIS A 767 -39.08 -8.61 -4.69
CA HIS A 767 -38.66 -9.66 -5.61
C HIS A 767 -37.87 -10.79 -4.93
N SER A 768 -37.07 -10.50 -3.90
CA SER A 768 -36.36 -11.54 -3.17
C SER A 768 -37.32 -12.54 -2.49
N VAL A 769 -38.48 -12.08 -2.02
CA VAL A 769 -39.53 -12.95 -1.45
C VAL A 769 -40.13 -13.87 -2.52
N LYS A 770 -40.20 -13.44 -3.79
CA LYS A 770 -40.62 -14.31 -4.91
C LYS A 770 -39.74 -15.55 -5.03
N HIS A 771 -38.42 -15.37 -4.95
CA HIS A 771 -37.48 -16.49 -5.06
C HIS A 771 -37.64 -17.46 -3.90
N LEU A 772 -37.73 -16.93 -2.68
CA LEU A 772 -37.98 -17.72 -1.48
C LEU A 772 -39.27 -18.57 -1.59
N LEU A 773 -40.37 -17.97 -2.03
CA LEU A 773 -41.65 -18.68 -2.17
C LEU A 773 -41.61 -19.75 -3.26
N LYS A 774 -40.84 -19.56 -4.34
CA LYS A 774 -40.60 -20.60 -5.35
C LYS A 774 -39.87 -21.79 -4.77
N GLU A 775 -38.83 -21.55 -3.98
CA GLU A 775 -38.08 -22.63 -3.34
C GLU A 775 -38.97 -23.43 -2.36
N ILE A 776 -39.75 -22.74 -1.52
CA ILE A 776 -40.71 -23.39 -0.60
C ILE A 776 -41.75 -24.20 -1.39
N PHE A 777 -42.25 -23.67 -2.50
CA PHE A 777 -43.22 -24.36 -3.34
C PHE A 777 -42.63 -25.63 -3.97
N GLU A 778 -41.45 -25.53 -4.56
CA GLU A 778 -40.76 -26.65 -5.19
C GLU A 778 -40.43 -27.75 -4.17
N GLU A 779 -40.00 -27.39 -2.96
CA GLU A 779 -39.78 -28.32 -1.85
C GLU A 779 -41.08 -29.06 -1.48
N ARG A 780 -42.16 -28.32 -1.20
CA ARG A 780 -43.45 -28.94 -0.83
C ARG A 780 -44.07 -29.75 -1.97
N LEU A 781 -43.86 -29.35 -3.22
CA LEU A 781 -44.30 -30.11 -4.40
C LEU A 781 -43.51 -31.41 -4.53
N HIS A 782 -42.20 -31.37 -4.32
CA HIS A 782 -41.34 -32.56 -4.32
C HIS A 782 -41.76 -33.55 -3.23
N ASP A 783 -42.01 -33.07 -2.01
CA ASP A 783 -42.53 -33.91 -0.92
C ASP A 783 -43.88 -34.56 -1.27
N LEU A 784 -44.78 -33.80 -1.89
CA LEU A 784 -46.09 -34.28 -2.29
C LEU A 784 -45.99 -35.34 -3.39
N LEU A 785 -45.11 -35.13 -4.38
CA LEU A 785 -44.78 -36.11 -5.42
C LEU A 785 -44.15 -37.38 -4.83
N ARG A 786 -43.21 -37.23 -3.90
CA ARG A 786 -42.57 -38.34 -3.18
C ARG A 786 -43.61 -39.18 -2.44
N ARG A 787 -44.51 -38.56 -1.68
CA ARG A 787 -45.61 -39.28 -0.99
C ARG A 787 -46.56 -39.96 -1.97
N ALA A 788 -46.89 -39.32 -3.09
CA ALA A 788 -47.73 -39.92 -4.12
C ALA A 788 -47.08 -41.17 -4.73
N ARG A 789 -45.77 -41.14 -5.02
CA ARG A 789 -45.00 -42.30 -5.49
C ARG A 789 -44.94 -43.42 -4.45
N ILE A 790 -44.74 -43.09 -3.17
CA ILE A 790 -44.78 -44.09 -2.07
C ILE A 790 -46.16 -44.74 -1.99
N ASN A 791 -47.23 -43.97 -2.05
CA ASN A 791 -48.60 -44.51 -2.01
C ASN A 791 -48.91 -45.37 -3.24
N ASP A 792 -48.46 -44.95 -4.44
CA ASP A 792 -48.61 -45.75 -5.66
C ASP A 792 -47.81 -47.06 -5.57
N ALA A 793 -46.58 -47.00 -5.07
CA ALA A 793 -45.77 -48.17 -4.80
C ALA A 793 -46.41 -49.13 -3.78
N GLN A 794 -46.95 -48.61 -2.67
CA GLN A 794 -47.70 -49.41 -1.69
C GLN A 794 -48.91 -50.07 -2.33
N LYS A 795 -49.63 -49.34 -3.19
CA LYS A 795 -50.77 -49.88 -3.92
C LYS A 795 -50.35 -50.97 -4.91
N GLN A 796 -49.30 -50.74 -5.69
CA GLN A 796 -48.73 -51.74 -6.61
C GLN A 796 -48.26 -53.00 -5.86
N LEU A 797 -47.69 -52.82 -4.67
CA LEU A 797 -47.28 -53.91 -3.78
C LEU A 797 -48.49 -54.72 -3.29
N LEU A 798 -49.55 -54.05 -2.83
CA LEU A 798 -50.79 -54.71 -2.43
C LEU A 798 -51.45 -55.44 -3.61
N ASP A 799 -51.51 -54.81 -4.78
CA ASP A 799 -52.08 -55.38 -6.00
C ASP A 799 -51.26 -56.60 -6.48
N SER A 800 -49.93 -56.53 -6.42
CA SER A 800 -49.01 -57.63 -6.74
C SER A 800 -49.16 -58.77 -5.72
N VAL A 801 -49.15 -58.49 -4.42
CA VAL A 801 -49.39 -59.48 -3.36
C VAL A 801 -50.74 -60.18 -3.55
N GLN A 802 -51.80 -59.41 -3.82
CA GLN A 802 -53.13 -59.95 -4.08
C GLN A 802 -53.15 -60.83 -5.33
N LYS A 803 -52.53 -60.37 -6.42
CA LYS A 803 -52.42 -61.13 -7.66
C LYS A 803 -51.64 -62.44 -7.48
N THR A 804 -50.51 -62.38 -6.77
CA THR A 804 -49.65 -63.54 -6.51
C THR A 804 -50.34 -64.52 -5.57
N PHE A 805 -51.07 -64.03 -4.57
CA PHE A 805 -51.96 -64.85 -3.75
C PHE A 805 -53.04 -65.54 -4.60
N ASP A 806 -53.73 -64.80 -5.47
CA ASP A 806 -54.80 -65.34 -6.31
C ASP A 806 -54.29 -66.37 -7.35
N GLN A 807 -53.10 -66.16 -7.89
CA GLN A 807 -52.48 -67.05 -8.90
C GLN A 807 -51.89 -68.33 -8.30
N ASN A 808 -51.56 -68.36 -7.02
CA ASN A 808 -50.79 -69.44 -6.40
C ASN A 808 -51.53 -70.17 -5.27
N LYS A 809 -52.87 -70.10 -5.23
CA LYS A 809 -53.74 -70.74 -4.21
C LYS A 809 -53.51 -72.26 -4.02
N SER A 810 -52.90 -72.94 -4.99
CA SER A 810 -52.63 -74.38 -4.98
C SER A 810 -51.19 -74.77 -4.60
N LEU A 811 -50.30 -73.81 -4.35
CA LEU A 811 -48.92 -74.08 -3.93
C LEU A 811 -48.85 -74.54 -2.46
N LYS A 812 -47.79 -75.28 -2.12
CA LYS A 812 -47.44 -75.52 -0.72
C LYS A 812 -47.04 -74.19 -0.06
N LEU A 813 -47.36 -74.05 1.22
CA LEU A 813 -47.23 -72.80 1.97
C LEU A 813 -45.81 -72.19 1.90
N ASP A 814 -44.77 -73.04 1.92
CA ASP A 814 -43.38 -72.59 1.91
C ASP A 814 -42.98 -72.05 0.52
N ASP A 815 -43.35 -72.74 -0.56
CA ASP A 815 -43.12 -72.27 -1.94
C ASP A 815 -43.87 -70.95 -2.23
N PHE A 816 -45.04 -70.77 -1.61
CA PHE A 816 -45.82 -69.54 -1.69
C PHE A 816 -45.14 -68.39 -0.95
N LYS A 817 -44.62 -68.63 0.26
CA LYS A 817 -43.87 -67.63 1.04
C LYS A 817 -42.63 -67.16 0.29
N ASP A 818 -41.83 -68.08 -0.25
CA ASP A 818 -40.60 -67.73 -0.97
C ASP A 818 -40.88 -66.88 -2.22
N ARG A 819 -41.96 -67.18 -2.95
CA ARG A 819 -42.36 -66.36 -4.12
C ARG A 819 -42.85 -64.99 -3.73
N LEU A 820 -43.67 -64.91 -2.68
CA LEU A 820 -44.18 -63.64 -2.17
C LEU A 820 -43.05 -62.76 -1.63
N GLU A 821 -42.08 -63.36 -0.92
CA GLU A 821 -40.92 -62.66 -0.38
C GLU A 821 -39.99 -62.16 -1.49
N ASN A 822 -39.74 -62.96 -2.53
CA ASN A 822 -38.96 -62.51 -3.69
C ASN A 822 -39.65 -61.38 -4.49
N GLU A 823 -40.96 -61.44 -4.68
CA GLU A 823 -41.71 -60.37 -5.38
C GLU A 823 -41.80 -59.10 -4.54
N PHE A 824 -41.98 -59.24 -3.22
CA PHE A 824 -41.92 -58.15 -2.25
C PHE A 824 -40.55 -57.47 -2.25
N GLN A 825 -39.46 -58.24 -2.20
CA GLN A 825 -38.10 -57.70 -2.28
C GLN A 825 -37.84 -57.02 -3.63
N SER A 826 -38.28 -57.60 -4.75
CA SER A 826 -38.13 -56.99 -6.07
C SER A 826 -38.85 -55.64 -6.19
N ILE A 827 -40.04 -55.50 -5.59
CA ILE A 827 -40.79 -54.24 -5.59
C ILE A 827 -40.12 -53.24 -4.65
N ILE A 828 -39.68 -53.66 -3.46
CA ILE A 828 -38.92 -52.80 -2.54
C ILE A 828 -37.63 -52.30 -3.19
N GLU A 829 -36.88 -53.15 -3.89
CA GLU A 829 -35.65 -52.78 -4.59
C GLU A 829 -35.93 -51.72 -5.67
N LYS A 830 -37.01 -51.90 -6.42
CA LYS A 830 -37.43 -50.95 -7.46
C LYS A 830 -37.84 -49.60 -6.86
N VAL A 831 -38.64 -49.63 -5.79
CA VAL A 831 -39.09 -48.43 -5.06
C VAL A 831 -37.90 -47.73 -4.40
N ARG A 832 -36.96 -48.50 -3.84
CA ARG A 832 -35.71 -47.98 -3.27
C ARG A 832 -34.91 -47.28 -4.36
N ASN A 833 -34.70 -47.89 -5.53
CA ASN A 833 -33.97 -47.29 -6.64
C ASN A 833 -34.65 -46.01 -7.18
N ASP A 834 -35.98 -46.03 -7.30
CA ASP A 834 -36.77 -44.88 -7.77
C ASP A 834 -36.72 -43.72 -6.76
N LEU A 835 -36.80 -44.02 -5.45
CA LEU A 835 -36.67 -43.03 -4.37
C LEU A 835 -35.22 -42.57 -4.17
N GLN A 836 -34.22 -43.43 -4.40
CA GLN A 836 -32.80 -43.14 -4.17
C GLN A 836 -32.33 -41.92 -4.99
N SER A 837 -32.87 -41.76 -6.20
CA SER A 837 -32.62 -40.61 -7.07
C SER A 837 -33.18 -39.27 -6.56
N SER A 838 -34.08 -39.31 -5.57
CA SER A 838 -34.80 -38.14 -5.03
C SER A 838 -34.29 -37.66 -3.68
N PHE A 839 -33.34 -38.37 -3.06
CA PHE A 839 -32.74 -37.96 -1.78
C PHE A 839 -31.74 -36.85 -1.97
N GLU A 840 -31.81 -35.89 -1.07
CA GLU A 840 -30.86 -34.81 -1.01
C GLU A 840 -29.61 -35.32 -0.31
N THR A 841 -28.50 -35.31 -1.04
CA THR A 841 -27.20 -35.60 -0.44
C THR A 841 -26.89 -34.54 0.63
N ALA A 842 -26.11 -34.89 1.66
CA ALA A 842 -25.63 -33.92 2.65
C ALA A 842 -25.07 -32.60 2.02
N PRO A 843 -24.28 -32.68 0.92
CA PRO A 843 -23.94 -31.53 0.07
C PRO A 843 -25.09 -30.62 -0.36
N MET A 844 -26.22 -31.19 -0.80
CA MET A 844 -27.38 -30.45 -1.29
C MET A 844 -28.16 -29.81 -0.14
N ILE A 845 -28.28 -30.52 0.99
CA ILE A 845 -28.91 -30.00 2.22
C ILE A 845 -28.12 -28.79 2.75
N ALA A 846 -26.79 -28.89 2.79
CA ALA A 846 -25.93 -27.78 3.20
C ALA A 846 -26.06 -26.56 2.27
N GLU A 847 -26.05 -26.79 0.94
CA GLU A 847 -26.21 -25.72 -0.05
C GLU A 847 -27.56 -25.00 0.08
N LYS A 848 -28.65 -25.76 0.26
CA LYS A 848 -29.99 -25.20 0.46
C LYS A 848 -30.11 -24.38 1.73
N ILE A 849 -29.60 -24.89 2.86
CA ILE A 849 -29.62 -24.16 4.13
C ILE A 849 -28.83 -22.87 4.00
N LEU A 850 -27.62 -22.89 3.43
CA LEU A 850 -26.82 -21.69 3.21
C LEU A 850 -27.52 -20.68 2.30
N LYS A 851 -28.12 -21.15 1.19
CA LYS A 851 -28.87 -20.29 0.26
C LYS A 851 -30.09 -19.64 0.91
N PHE A 852 -30.86 -20.42 1.69
CA PHE A 852 -32.00 -19.94 2.46
C PHE A 852 -31.56 -18.88 3.48
N TYR A 853 -30.51 -19.17 4.26
CA TYR A 853 -29.94 -18.23 5.22
C TYR A 853 -29.50 -16.93 4.54
N ASN A 854 -28.71 -17.01 3.46
CA ASN A 854 -28.24 -15.83 2.71
C ASN A 854 -29.41 -14.98 2.16
N THR A 855 -30.48 -15.63 1.74
CA THR A 855 -31.70 -14.95 1.26
C THR A 855 -32.46 -14.27 2.40
N GLN A 856 -32.59 -14.91 3.56
CA GLN A 856 -33.23 -14.30 4.73
C GLN A 856 -32.41 -13.13 5.30
N LEU A 857 -31.07 -13.22 5.27
CA LEU A 857 -30.17 -12.15 5.71
C LEU A 857 -30.28 -10.91 4.81
N ARG A 858 -30.40 -11.10 3.49
CA ARG A 858 -30.67 -10.03 2.51
C ARG A 858 -31.91 -9.21 2.87
N CYS A 859 -32.94 -9.86 3.40
CA CYS A 859 -34.19 -9.21 3.78
C CYS A 859 -34.12 -8.43 5.11
N LYS A 860 -33.06 -8.59 5.92
CA LYS A 860 -32.97 -8.10 7.31
C LYS A 860 -31.88 -7.07 7.59
N GLN A 861 -31.25 -6.48 6.57
CA GLN A 861 -30.12 -5.51 6.67
C GLN A 861 -30.39 -4.19 7.43
N ALA A 862 -31.49 -4.05 8.18
CA ALA A 862 -31.91 -2.78 8.80
C ALA A 862 -31.48 -2.59 10.28
N GLU A 863 -30.78 -3.53 10.92
CA GLU A 863 -30.34 -3.40 12.34
C GLU A 863 -28.81 -3.41 12.47
N THR A 864 -28.24 -2.25 12.78
CA THR A 864 -26.79 -1.92 12.80
C THR A 864 -25.94 -2.75 13.78
N THR A 865 -26.53 -3.36 14.81
CA THR A 865 -25.76 -4.15 15.81
C THR A 865 -25.35 -5.55 15.33
N ARG A 866 -25.94 -6.05 14.22
CA ARG A 866 -25.70 -7.39 13.68
C ARG A 866 -24.87 -7.39 12.39
N GLU A 867 -24.42 -6.21 11.95
CA GLU A 867 -23.78 -5.97 10.65
C GLU A 867 -22.59 -6.89 10.37
N ASN A 868 -21.74 -7.17 11.36
CA ASN A 868 -20.59 -8.04 11.17
C ASN A 868 -20.95 -9.53 10.99
N ILE A 869 -22.00 -10.01 11.67
CA ILE A 869 -22.49 -11.38 11.49
C ILE A 869 -23.16 -11.50 10.13
N TYR A 870 -23.93 -10.47 9.75
CA TYR A 870 -24.57 -10.39 8.45
C TYR A 870 -23.56 -10.38 7.32
N ASN A 871 -22.51 -9.57 7.40
CA ASN A 871 -21.47 -9.49 6.36
C ASN A 871 -20.75 -10.83 6.16
N LEU A 872 -20.39 -11.51 7.27
CA LEU A 872 -19.75 -12.81 7.19
C LEU A 872 -20.69 -13.86 6.56
N LEU A 873 -21.85 -14.08 7.19
CA LEU A 873 -22.76 -15.14 6.76
C LEU A 873 -23.25 -14.93 5.33
N TYR A 874 -23.56 -13.69 4.96
CA TYR A 874 -24.00 -13.33 3.61
C TYR A 874 -23.02 -13.73 2.51
N SER A 875 -21.72 -13.66 2.80
CA SER A 875 -20.67 -13.98 1.83
C SER A 875 -20.34 -15.47 1.74
N LEU A 876 -20.75 -16.29 2.72
CA LEU A 876 -20.39 -17.70 2.76
C LEU A 876 -21.10 -18.47 1.64
N ASP A 877 -20.28 -19.00 0.73
CA ASP A 877 -20.67 -20.11 -0.13
C ASP A 877 -20.36 -21.46 0.55
N LYS A 878 -20.78 -22.55 -0.09
CA LYS A 878 -20.57 -23.90 0.45
C LYS A 878 -19.08 -24.24 0.64
N VAL A 879 -18.22 -23.87 -0.30
CA VAL A 879 -16.79 -24.19 -0.26
C VAL A 879 -16.13 -23.46 0.90
N GLN A 880 -16.42 -22.16 1.04
CA GLN A 880 -15.93 -21.34 2.13
C GLN A 880 -16.44 -21.84 3.49
N TYR A 881 -17.73 -22.19 3.59
CA TYR A 881 -18.30 -22.76 4.81
C TYR A 881 -17.61 -24.07 5.22
N GLU A 882 -17.43 -25.02 4.29
CA GLU A 882 -16.73 -26.28 4.55
C GLU A 882 -15.28 -26.04 4.99
N GLN A 883 -14.57 -25.10 4.34
CA GLN A 883 -13.22 -24.70 4.75
C GLN A 883 -13.20 -24.11 6.16
N HIS A 884 -14.10 -23.17 6.46
CA HIS A 884 -14.19 -22.54 7.78
C HIS A 884 -14.52 -23.54 8.88
N ILE A 885 -15.43 -24.48 8.62
CA ILE A 885 -15.74 -25.57 9.55
C ILE A 885 -14.57 -26.52 9.71
N GLN A 886 -13.91 -26.91 8.63
CA GLN A 886 -12.79 -27.84 8.69
C GLN A 886 -11.65 -27.24 9.52
N ILE A 887 -11.29 -25.99 9.25
CA ILE A 887 -10.32 -25.23 10.05
C ILE A 887 -10.75 -25.21 11.53
N PHE A 888 -12.03 -24.92 11.79
CA PHE A 888 -12.55 -24.89 13.14
C PHE A 888 -12.48 -26.26 13.83
N ILE A 889 -12.93 -27.34 13.18
CA ILE A 889 -12.90 -28.72 13.69
C ILE A 889 -11.45 -29.17 13.94
N GLU A 890 -10.53 -28.90 13.02
CA GLU A 890 -9.11 -29.20 13.19
C GLU A 890 -8.53 -28.48 14.39
N CYS A 891 -8.89 -27.21 14.58
CA CYS A 891 -8.50 -26.44 15.77
C CYS A 891 -9.11 -27.00 17.07
N LEU A 892 -10.31 -27.58 16.99
CA LEU A 892 -11.03 -28.14 18.15
C LEU A 892 -10.62 -29.56 18.54
N SER A 893 -10.16 -30.37 17.58
CA SER A 893 -9.91 -31.81 17.79
C SER A 893 -8.98 -32.11 18.99
N PRO A 894 -7.83 -31.43 19.17
CA PRO A 894 -6.94 -31.69 20.30
C PRO A 894 -7.51 -31.23 21.65
N VAL A 895 -8.41 -30.24 21.64
CA VAL A 895 -9.09 -29.75 22.84
C VAL A 895 -10.11 -30.79 23.32
N ARG A 896 -10.85 -31.40 22.38
CA ARG A 896 -11.77 -32.52 22.64
C ARG A 896 -11.04 -33.76 23.15
N GLU A 897 -9.90 -34.12 22.54
CA GLU A 897 -9.06 -35.23 23.02
C GLU A 897 -8.54 -35.03 24.45
N LYS A 898 -8.23 -33.78 24.81
CA LYS A 898 -7.79 -33.42 26.16
C LYS A 898 -8.94 -33.43 27.18
N GLN A 899 -10.16 -33.10 26.79
CA GLN A 899 -11.35 -33.18 27.64
C GLN A 899 -11.77 -34.62 27.94
N ASN A 900 -11.55 -35.52 26.98
CA ASN A 900 -11.76 -36.96 27.13
C ASN A 900 -10.62 -37.67 27.90
N GLY A 901 -9.72 -36.92 28.53
CA GLY A 901 -8.66 -37.46 29.39
C GLY A 901 -7.50 -38.15 28.67
N LYS A 902 -7.41 -38.08 27.33
CA LYS A 902 -6.38 -38.81 26.55
C LYS A 902 -5.03 -38.10 26.46
N VAL A 903 -4.92 -36.84 26.90
CA VAL A 903 -3.69 -36.04 26.75
C VAL A 903 -3.22 -35.52 28.12
N GLU A 904 -2.14 -36.11 28.64
CA GLU A 904 -1.49 -35.61 29.86
C GLU A 904 -0.92 -34.20 29.67
N PRO A 905 -1.04 -33.32 30.67
CA PRO A 905 -0.71 -31.91 30.54
C PRO A 905 0.81 -31.68 30.63
N LYS A 906 1.53 -31.79 29.52
CA LYS A 906 2.76 -31.00 29.34
C LYS A 906 2.37 -29.69 28.67
N SER A 907 2.28 -28.63 29.47
CA SER A 907 1.68 -27.31 29.20
C SER A 907 2.24 -26.50 28.00
N GLY A 908 3.10 -27.08 27.16
CA GLY A 908 3.58 -26.50 25.90
C GLY A 908 3.23 -27.28 24.62
N GLY A 909 2.65 -28.49 24.72
CA GLY A 909 2.45 -29.40 23.57
C GLY A 909 1.39 -28.92 22.58
N LEU A 910 0.18 -28.62 23.06
CA LEU A 910 -0.95 -28.14 22.25
C LEU A 910 -0.55 -26.98 21.31
N TRP A 911 0.28 -26.07 21.81
CA TRP A 911 0.69 -24.86 21.10
C TRP A 911 1.78 -25.08 20.05
N LYS A 912 2.70 -26.02 20.29
CA LYS A 912 3.64 -26.47 19.25
C LYS A 912 2.91 -27.22 18.14
N THR A 913 1.90 -28.01 18.49
CA THR A 913 1.08 -28.78 17.56
C THR A 913 0.24 -27.86 16.67
N ILE A 914 -0.50 -26.89 17.23
CA ILE A 914 -1.26 -25.89 16.46
C ILE A 914 -0.34 -25.11 15.51
N LYS A 915 0.85 -24.71 15.96
CA LYS A 915 1.82 -24.01 15.10
C LYS A 915 2.41 -24.91 14.01
N SER A 916 2.55 -26.21 14.26
CA SER A 916 3.14 -27.16 13.30
C SER A 916 2.24 -27.50 12.13
N TRP A 917 0.92 -27.38 12.30
CA TRP A 917 -0.08 -27.69 11.26
C TRP A 917 -0.06 -26.73 10.08
N PHE A 918 0.42 -25.51 10.29
CA PHE A 918 0.50 -24.48 9.24
C PHE A 918 1.90 -24.32 8.66
N THR A 919 2.92 -24.97 9.24
CA THR A 919 4.32 -24.85 8.78
C THR A 919 4.72 -25.84 7.68
N GLY A 920 3.76 -26.55 7.07
CA GLY A 920 4.05 -27.66 6.15
C GLY A 920 3.41 -27.60 4.76
N SER A 921 2.54 -26.63 4.45
CA SER A 921 1.85 -26.58 3.16
C SER A 921 2.27 -25.36 2.35
N SER A 922 2.65 -25.58 1.08
CA SER A 922 3.07 -24.55 0.12
C SER A 922 1.89 -23.85 -0.58
N ASP A 923 0.68 -24.02 -0.07
CA ASP A 923 -0.53 -23.55 -0.74
C ASP A 923 -0.88 -22.11 -0.36
N LYS A 924 -1.03 -21.23 -1.36
CA LYS A 924 -1.22 -19.78 -1.17
C LYS A 924 -2.52 -19.43 -0.42
N ASP A 925 -3.52 -20.30 -0.51
CA ASP A 925 -4.82 -20.13 0.16
C ASP A 925 -4.74 -20.50 1.66
N ILE A 926 -3.84 -21.43 2.02
CA ILE A 926 -3.55 -21.78 3.42
C ILE A 926 -2.77 -20.67 4.11
N ASP A 927 -1.93 -19.92 3.39
CA ASP A 927 -1.22 -18.75 3.92
C ASP A 927 -2.13 -17.55 4.19
N LEU A 928 -3.21 -17.41 3.41
CA LEU A 928 -4.25 -16.39 3.64
C LEU A 928 -5.15 -16.79 4.82
N ALA A 929 -5.60 -18.05 4.87
CA ALA A 929 -6.33 -18.61 6.02
C ALA A 929 -5.49 -18.54 7.30
N TRP A 930 -4.18 -18.83 7.21
CA TRP A 930 -3.24 -18.66 8.30
C TRP A 930 -3.09 -17.20 8.68
N ARG A 931 -3.10 -16.22 7.76
CA ARG A 931 -3.00 -14.79 8.13
C ARG A 931 -4.21 -14.33 8.95
N VAL A 932 -5.41 -14.68 8.50
CA VAL A 932 -6.68 -14.36 9.19
C VAL A 932 -6.77 -15.09 10.54
N PHE A 933 -6.43 -16.38 10.57
CA PHE A 933 -6.38 -17.17 11.80
C PHE A 933 -5.28 -16.69 12.74
N LYS A 934 -4.10 -16.32 12.23
CA LYS A 934 -2.95 -15.81 12.99
C LYS A 934 -3.29 -14.49 13.66
N ASP A 935 -4.08 -13.59 13.07
CA ASP A 935 -4.44 -12.35 13.74
C ASP A 935 -5.44 -12.58 14.90
N ASN A 936 -6.39 -13.51 14.73
CA ASN A 936 -7.29 -13.95 15.80
C ASN A 936 -6.55 -14.70 16.91
N VAL A 937 -5.65 -15.61 16.52
CA VAL A 937 -4.85 -16.44 17.42
C VAL A 937 -3.70 -15.65 18.05
N LYS A 938 -3.21 -14.56 17.45
CA LYS A 938 -2.16 -13.68 18.02
C LYS A 938 -2.66 -12.92 19.24
N TRP A 939 -3.95 -12.59 19.29
CA TRP A 939 -4.59 -12.11 20.53
C TRP A 939 -4.59 -13.21 21.60
N PHE A 940 -4.96 -14.45 21.24
CA PHE A 940 -4.92 -15.60 22.16
C PHE A 940 -3.50 -15.97 22.62
N LEU A 941 -2.51 -15.89 21.73
CA LEU A 941 -1.10 -16.26 21.91
C LEU A 941 -0.23 -15.13 22.46
N ASP A 942 -0.79 -13.95 22.76
CA ASP A 942 -0.04 -12.88 23.40
C ASP A 942 0.47 -13.34 24.77
N LYS A 943 1.78 -13.60 24.83
CA LYS A 943 2.47 -14.05 26.05
C LYS A 943 2.25 -13.11 27.24
N LYS A 944 1.91 -11.84 27.00
CA LYS A 944 1.60 -10.87 28.05
C LYS A 944 0.27 -11.16 28.76
N ASN A 945 -0.63 -11.95 28.15
CA ASN A 945 -1.97 -12.23 28.66
C ASN A 945 -2.36 -13.73 28.71
N ASP A 946 -1.41 -14.63 28.48
CA ASP A 946 -1.59 -16.10 28.31
C ASP A 946 -2.53 -16.76 29.35
N ASN A 947 -2.38 -16.46 30.65
CA ASN A 947 -3.27 -17.03 31.69
C ASN A 947 -4.71 -16.50 31.65
N LYS A 948 -4.90 -15.23 31.27
CA LYS A 948 -6.24 -14.60 31.18
C LYS A 948 -6.95 -15.07 29.91
N ASN A 949 -6.23 -15.18 28.80
CA ASN A 949 -6.74 -15.69 27.53
C ASN A 949 -7.13 -17.17 27.64
N LYS A 950 -6.31 -17.99 28.31
CA LYS A 950 -6.64 -19.39 28.62
C LYS A 950 -7.90 -19.54 29.47
N LYS A 951 -8.11 -18.67 30.46
CA LYS A 951 -9.30 -18.70 31.32
C LYS A 951 -10.57 -18.37 30.54
N LEU A 952 -10.51 -17.33 29.71
CA LEU A 952 -11.64 -16.92 28.87
C LEU A 952 -11.97 -17.97 27.80
N PHE A 953 -10.96 -18.53 27.14
CA PHE A 953 -11.14 -19.64 26.22
C PHE A 953 -11.80 -20.84 26.92
N ALA A 954 -11.35 -21.17 28.14
CA ALA A 954 -11.96 -22.22 28.93
C ALA A 954 -13.42 -21.90 29.36
N GLU A 955 -13.77 -20.64 29.61
CA GLU A 955 -15.14 -20.22 29.95
C GLU A 955 -16.08 -20.27 28.73
N ILE A 956 -15.66 -19.75 27.58
CA ILE A 956 -16.42 -19.89 26.31
C ILE A 956 -16.64 -21.38 26.00
N TRP A 957 -15.59 -22.19 26.15
CA TRP A 957 -15.62 -23.61 25.85
C TRP A 957 -16.44 -24.45 26.83
N ARG A 958 -16.37 -24.16 28.14
CA ARG A 958 -17.04 -25.00 29.15
C ARG A 958 -18.46 -24.57 29.45
N ALA A 959 -18.79 -23.30 29.26
CA ALA A 959 -20.07 -22.74 29.69
C ALA A 959 -20.94 -22.26 28.52
N VAL A 960 -20.35 -21.67 27.49
CA VAL A 960 -21.11 -21.02 26.42
C VAL A 960 -21.42 -22.00 25.29
N LEU A 961 -20.41 -22.68 24.75
CA LEU A 961 -20.60 -23.59 23.61
C LEU A 961 -21.51 -24.80 23.90
N PRO A 962 -21.34 -25.55 25.01
CA PRO A 962 -22.20 -26.70 25.29
C PRO A 962 -23.66 -26.29 25.47
N LYS A 963 -23.89 -25.16 26.14
CA LYS A 963 -25.22 -24.60 26.35
C LYS A 963 -25.84 -24.12 25.04
N PHE A 964 -25.06 -23.43 24.19
CA PHE A 964 -25.50 -23.02 22.86
C PHE A 964 -25.87 -24.23 21.98
N GLU A 965 -25.06 -25.29 22.01
CA GLU A 965 -25.30 -26.53 21.27
C GLU A 965 -26.53 -27.29 21.79
N GLU A 966 -26.72 -27.36 23.11
CA GLU A 966 -27.89 -27.97 23.75
C GLU A 966 -29.19 -27.22 23.42
N GLU A 967 -29.18 -25.89 23.58
CA GLU A 967 -30.33 -25.02 23.28
C GLU A 967 -30.72 -25.10 21.80
N LEU A 968 -29.74 -25.07 20.90
CA LEU A 968 -29.96 -25.16 19.47
C LEU A 968 -30.43 -26.56 19.06
N SER A 969 -29.83 -27.62 19.59
CA SER A 969 -30.25 -29.01 19.33
C SER A 969 -31.68 -29.27 19.80
N THR A 970 -32.03 -28.80 21.01
CA THR A 970 -33.38 -28.91 21.57
C THR A 970 -34.40 -28.16 20.70
N PHE A 971 -34.05 -26.98 20.21
CA PHE A 971 -34.90 -26.25 19.28
C PHE A 971 -35.13 -27.03 17.98
N ILE A 972 -34.07 -27.60 17.41
CA ILE A 972 -34.12 -28.36 16.16
C ILE A 972 -34.95 -29.63 16.30
N SER A 973 -34.78 -30.40 17.38
CA SER A 973 -35.52 -31.66 17.60
C SER A 973 -37.04 -31.51 17.64
N ASN A 974 -37.54 -30.29 17.89
CA ASN A 974 -38.96 -29.98 17.92
C ASN A 974 -39.52 -29.51 16.55
N LYS A 975 -38.70 -29.42 15.51
CA LYS A 975 -39.10 -28.96 14.17
C LYS A 975 -39.32 -30.13 13.21
N LYS A 976 -40.30 -29.98 12.31
CA LYS A 976 -40.58 -30.96 11.24
C LYS A 976 -39.76 -30.74 9.97
N SER A 977 -39.33 -29.50 9.72
CA SER A 977 -38.42 -29.12 8.62
C SER A 977 -37.58 -27.93 9.08
N ILE A 978 -36.28 -27.94 8.75
CA ILE A 978 -35.30 -26.94 9.19
C ILE A 978 -34.81 -26.08 8.00
N SER A 979 -34.77 -26.66 6.80
CA SER A 979 -34.23 -26.09 5.55
C SER A 979 -34.90 -24.81 5.10
N SER A 980 -36.19 -24.63 5.44
CA SER A 980 -37.01 -23.54 4.91
C SER A 980 -37.76 -22.72 5.97
N ASP A 981 -37.50 -22.94 7.27
CA ASP A 981 -38.19 -22.23 8.35
C ASP A 981 -37.48 -20.91 8.73
N PRO A 982 -38.10 -19.72 8.48
CA PRO A 982 -37.48 -18.44 8.80
C PRO A 982 -37.24 -18.22 10.29
N THR A 983 -37.97 -18.94 11.16
CA THR A 983 -37.79 -18.88 12.61
C THR A 983 -36.46 -19.50 13.03
N THR A 984 -35.90 -20.42 12.25
CA THR A 984 -34.57 -21.01 12.50
C THR A 984 -33.47 -19.95 12.44
N VAL A 985 -33.53 -19.04 11.46
CA VAL A 985 -32.58 -17.92 11.34
C VAL A 985 -32.73 -16.96 12.53
N GLN A 986 -33.96 -16.62 12.89
CA GLN A 986 -34.23 -15.70 14.00
C GLN A 986 -33.74 -16.25 15.33
N ASN A 987 -34.01 -17.53 15.58
CA ASN A 987 -33.60 -18.19 16.81
C ASN A 987 -32.08 -18.38 16.84
N LEU A 988 -31.43 -18.66 15.70
CA LEU A 988 -29.96 -18.68 15.64
C LEU A 988 -29.37 -17.34 16.10
N PHE A 989 -29.87 -16.20 15.59
CA PHE A 989 -29.43 -14.89 16.05
C PHE A 989 -29.71 -14.67 17.53
N GLN A 990 -30.89 -15.06 18.01
CA GLN A 990 -31.24 -14.94 19.42
C GLN A 990 -30.33 -15.79 20.31
N PHE A 991 -29.96 -17.01 19.89
CA PHE A 991 -29.04 -17.87 20.62
C PHE A 991 -27.63 -17.27 20.64
N ILE A 992 -27.16 -16.68 19.53
CA ILE A 992 -25.87 -15.97 19.49
C ILE A 992 -25.90 -14.76 20.42
N GLU A 993 -26.97 -13.96 20.41
CA GLU A 993 -27.12 -12.83 21.32
C GLU A 993 -27.18 -13.26 22.79
N ASN A 994 -27.93 -14.32 23.10
CA ASN A 994 -28.00 -14.89 24.45
C ASN A 994 -26.64 -15.40 24.92
N ALA A 995 -25.88 -16.05 24.03
CA ALA A 995 -24.51 -16.48 24.30
C ALA A 995 -23.62 -15.26 24.60
N MET A 996 -23.65 -14.23 23.74
CA MET A 996 -22.88 -12.99 23.91
C MET A 996 -23.24 -12.19 25.17
N ASN A 997 -24.50 -12.26 25.60
CA ASN A 997 -25.01 -11.62 26.80
C ASN A 997 -24.90 -12.52 28.04
N SER A 998 -24.36 -13.73 27.92
CA SER A 998 -24.12 -14.60 29.08
C SER A 998 -23.19 -13.89 30.07
N GLN A 999 -23.46 -14.05 31.37
CA GLN A 999 -22.66 -13.41 32.42
C GLN A 999 -21.16 -13.74 32.27
N SER A 1000 -20.85 -14.96 31.83
CA SER A 1000 -19.48 -15.43 31.55
C SER A 1000 -18.80 -14.59 30.47
N ILE A 1001 -19.48 -14.30 29.34
CA ILE A 1001 -18.93 -13.44 28.28
C ILE A 1001 -18.97 -11.98 28.70
N MET A 1002 -20.03 -11.48 29.32
CA MET A 1002 -20.11 -10.08 29.78
C MET A 1002 -18.96 -9.72 30.72
N ASN A 1003 -18.62 -10.60 31.67
CA ASN A 1003 -17.49 -10.44 32.59
C ASN A 1003 -16.13 -10.40 31.87
N ALA A 1004 -16.05 -10.89 30.64
CA ALA A 1004 -14.84 -10.94 29.83
C ALA A 1004 -14.85 -10.02 28.59
N SER A 1005 -16.01 -9.43 28.27
CA SER A 1005 -16.34 -8.78 26.99
C SER A 1005 -15.56 -7.49 26.69
N GLY A 1006 -14.90 -6.89 27.68
CA GLY A 1006 -13.99 -5.76 27.46
C GLY A 1006 -12.70 -6.12 26.73
N ARG A 1007 -12.48 -7.41 26.39
CA ARG A 1007 -11.19 -7.91 25.89
C ARG A 1007 -11.28 -8.68 24.56
N ILE A 1008 -12.46 -9.11 24.14
CA ILE A 1008 -12.71 -9.74 22.84
C ILE A 1008 -13.43 -8.74 21.95
N ALA A 1009 -13.01 -8.65 20.69
CA ALA A 1009 -13.79 -8.00 19.65
C ALA A 1009 -15.11 -8.78 19.46
N LYS A 1010 -16.21 -8.29 20.05
CA LYS A 1010 -17.52 -8.98 20.10
C LYS A 1010 -17.96 -9.53 18.75
N HIS A 1011 -17.67 -8.81 17.66
CA HIS A 1011 -18.03 -9.21 16.32
C HIS A 1011 -17.36 -10.51 15.83
N ILE A 1012 -16.11 -10.77 16.25
CA ILE A 1012 -15.35 -11.98 15.86
C ILE A 1012 -15.98 -13.20 16.54
N LEU A 1013 -16.26 -13.11 17.84
CA LEU A 1013 -16.90 -14.19 18.58
C LEU A 1013 -18.31 -14.49 18.06
N CYS A 1014 -19.08 -13.47 17.69
CA CYS A 1014 -20.38 -13.67 17.07
C CYS A 1014 -20.29 -14.41 15.73
N ALA A 1015 -19.28 -14.10 14.92
CA ALA A 1015 -19.00 -14.76 13.66
C ALA A 1015 -18.70 -16.26 13.86
N ASP A 1016 -17.82 -16.59 14.82
CA ASP A 1016 -17.47 -17.97 15.14
C ASP A 1016 -18.68 -18.77 15.65
N LEU A 1017 -19.47 -18.20 16.56
CA LEU A 1017 -20.70 -18.82 17.07
C LEU A 1017 -21.74 -19.06 15.96
N ALA A 1018 -21.80 -18.20 14.96
CA ALA A 1018 -22.71 -18.36 13.84
C ALA A 1018 -22.34 -19.54 12.94
N VAL A 1019 -21.03 -19.72 12.64
CA VAL A 1019 -20.54 -20.87 11.86
C VAL A 1019 -20.83 -22.18 12.60
N ILE A 1020 -20.64 -22.21 13.92
CA ILE A 1020 -20.94 -23.37 14.76
C ILE A 1020 -22.43 -23.70 14.75
N GLY A 1021 -23.28 -22.67 14.89
CA GLY A 1021 -24.72 -22.88 14.85
C GLY A 1021 -25.20 -23.45 13.52
N LEU A 1022 -24.62 -23.01 12.40
CA LEU A 1022 -24.91 -23.57 11.08
C LEU A 1022 -24.47 -25.03 10.93
N ASP A 1023 -23.30 -25.42 11.46
CA ASP A 1023 -22.84 -26.81 11.52
C ASP A 1023 -23.85 -27.74 12.22
N ILE A 1024 -24.30 -27.33 13.40
CA ILE A 1024 -25.26 -28.11 14.19
C ILE A 1024 -26.58 -28.27 13.42
N ILE A 1025 -27.07 -27.20 12.81
CA ILE A 1025 -28.29 -27.19 12.01
C ILE A 1025 -28.16 -28.15 10.82
N ILE A 1026 -27.07 -28.09 10.07
CA ILE A 1026 -26.85 -28.93 8.88
C ILE A 1026 -26.74 -30.41 9.28
N LYS A 1027 -25.96 -30.73 10.32
CA LYS A 1027 -25.84 -32.11 10.83
C LYS A 1027 -27.18 -32.69 11.26
N LYS A 1028 -27.98 -31.92 12.00
CA LYS A 1028 -29.30 -32.37 12.44
C LYS A 1028 -30.29 -32.53 11.30
N ALA A 1029 -30.23 -31.68 10.28
CA ALA A 1029 -31.04 -31.84 9.07
C ALA A 1029 -30.69 -33.13 8.33
N ILE A 1030 -29.40 -33.48 8.25
CA ILE A 1030 -28.94 -34.75 7.66
C ILE A 1030 -29.46 -35.94 8.49
N ASP A 1031 -29.32 -35.90 9.83
CA ASP A 1031 -29.81 -36.95 10.72
C ASP A 1031 -31.33 -37.18 10.53
N MET A 1032 -32.10 -36.10 10.41
CA MET A 1032 -33.55 -36.17 10.19
C MET A 1032 -33.92 -36.76 8.83
N GLU A 1033 -33.20 -36.42 7.78
CA GLU A 1033 -33.45 -36.97 6.44
C GLU A 1033 -33.09 -38.45 6.36
N GLN A 1034 -32.03 -38.87 7.05
CA GLN A 1034 -31.65 -40.28 7.20
C GLN A 1034 -32.69 -41.07 8.01
N ALA A 1035 -33.19 -40.53 9.11
CA ALA A 1035 -34.23 -41.18 9.91
C ALA A 1035 -35.58 -41.28 9.19
N ASN A 1036 -35.87 -40.39 8.24
CA ASN A 1036 -37.05 -40.48 7.36
C ASN A 1036 -36.87 -41.49 6.21
N TYR A 1037 -35.62 -41.87 5.91
CA TYR A 1037 -35.28 -42.86 4.89
C TYR A 1037 -35.39 -44.30 5.42
N GLU A 1038 -34.87 -44.52 6.64
CA GLU A 1038 -35.03 -45.77 7.40
C GLU A 1038 -36.49 -46.05 7.74
#